data_AF-A0A7W0PJD0-F1
#
_entry.id   AF-A0A7W0PJD0-F1
#
_cell.length_a   1.000
_cell.length_b   1.000
_cell.length_c   1.000
_cell.angle_alpha   90.00
_cell.angle_beta   90.00
_cell.angle_gamma   90.00
#
_symmetry.space_group_name_H-M   'P 1'
#
loop_
_entity.id
_entity.type
_entity.pdbx_description
1 polymer ?
#
loop_
_entity_poly.entity_id
_entity_poly.type
_entity_poly.pdbx_seq_one_letter_code
_entity_poly.pdbx_strand_id
1 'polypeptide(L)'
;MTGDRLTAAYGYIHASWLLRYGFAVVLSIVGVLASAALTPDNVELFAVLVGVVAVTVWLAGLGPALVALVAGWTFELVDQVTSDTFQGIEVIRWVATGVTALGVVVVSESLRRGREQAAAAASAAEASFRDMAGLQGLSATLLEAFTPSAVAQALVERTPALVGARAAAVGMVDGSDLVIADPRVAGSHHEPGFRMRLAASTPITEAARSGRTIRIDDREAFERDFPEGAALTPYAHRAIAVPLRVAGDTVGALSLLFGDSESAYTEAEAIATLAAGLGGQALERARLYAREQESRQGLDRILRVAPRFHADSVEGAAAAICSEAAATFDADIAILWRLRDRRLELLRTAPPETLASGLDAALEDFPTLSDAVDTHRVSFVPDVQEEARGEGLERVRKLGLRSSFRVPIAIGGGDVELVLIVSWKKIIADPDPAMIALMRRFADQAGFALEQIERRRAQAEAAKRTEETRRLQEVTAALSLASTSTEVSDTCLTHVLEAVEAEAGFVVLSRPEGVIVDFVSSTGYTDDELEHWGTFALDSNVPFARAIASGEPVWALTLAEMAGFSVGRDFDDQGWVSLPLRTAAGVRGALHIAFRRPRELRDEERRWLQAAVSQCAQALERSRLFDAEQRLRQRSDQLQRMTAALSNALTRTDVARVVVDEIGPALGASATALGIVLEDRSLVQLLASVGYADESVESRQEVSLDEPTPGNRAVKRRVSAFYESLEDVRVTFPDVSAVMELAEHESFLYVPLVAGRRANGLLVMSWAEHYSLSTEDRRFVEALAGQAAQALDRASAYESEQSIAETLQRSVLPVSLPRVEGMQLAARYMPGTAGVAVGGDWFDAIRLQDGQLGLVVGDVVGKGVQAAATMGQLRNGLRAFSLDRMKPSSTLTRLNRLAEEVMETAFATVAYVVIDAEAGLCRYTSAGHPPPLVAFPDGRVEFMEGGRGLPLGAGANTRYTQEILDLPVGTTLVLYTDGLVERRGESIDEGLARLRLAVSEGPLEPEQLVEHLLQRLVGSGERGDDVALLAVRLLAVAPRPLHLQLPSETRSLDLVRDAMRTWLAGAPLSGSDSHDVVLAVWEACANSIEHAVAPRENTLRVQADLSESLLRISVEDTGAWLPPTERTDRGFGLRLMRAAMTSIEITPASTGTRVTLEKSLAGAAEPAT
;
A
#
# COMPACT_ATOMS: atom_id res chain seq x y z
N MET A 1 19.32 9.61 72.67
CA MET A 1 17.90 9.70 72.27
C MET A 1 17.65 8.57 71.28
N THR A 2 17.39 7.36 71.77
CA THR A 2 16.06 6.78 72.10
C THR A 2 15.32 6.24 70.88
N GLY A 3 15.51 4.94 70.62
CA GLY A 3 14.44 3.91 70.63
C GLY A 3 13.29 3.93 69.63
N ASP A 4 12.82 5.09 69.16
CA ASP A 4 11.47 5.20 68.58
C ASP A 4 11.41 5.39 67.06
N ARG A 5 12.55 5.52 66.35
CA ARG A 5 12.55 5.63 64.88
C ARG A 5 12.85 4.34 64.13
N LEU A 6 13.35 3.31 64.81
CA LEU A 6 13.65 2.01 64.19
C LEU A 6 12.39 1.14 64.01
N THR A 7 11.40 1.27 64.89
CA THR A 7 10.16 0.48 64.84
C THR A 7 9.18 0.92 63.75
N ALA A 8 9.15 2.21 63.38
CA ALA A 8 8.29 2.71 62.30
C ALA A 8 8.83 2.37 60.89
N ALA A 9 10.16 2.39 60.70
CA ALA A 9 10.79 2.01 59.42
C ALA A 9 10.72 0.48 59.17
N TYR A 10 10.81 -0.33 60.22
CA TYR A 10 10.66 -1.80 60.11
C TYR A 10 9.23 -2.22 59.71
N GLY A 11 8.19 -1.50 60.15
CA GLY A 11 6.79 -1.80 59.80
C GLY A 11 6.44 -1.58 58.33
N TYR A 12 6.99 -0.53 57.71
CA TYR A 12 6.71 -0.19 56.30
C TYR A 12 7.49 -1.07 55.30
N ILE A 13 8.70 -1.49 55.68
CA ILE A 13 9.51 -2.44 54.90
C ILE A 13 8.88 -3.84 54.94
N HIS A 14 8.30 -4.26 56.08
CA HIS A 14 7.63 -5.55 56.19
C HIS A 14 6.36 -5.68 55.33
N ALA A 15 5.53 -4.63 55.23
CA ALA A 15 4.28 -4.69 54.45
C ALA A 15 4.53 -4.74 52.94
N SER A 16 5.51 -4.00 52.43
CA SER A 16 5.89 -4.03 51.01
C SER A 16 6.64 -5.31 50.62
N TRP A 17 7.46 -5.87 51.51
CA TRP A 17 8.06 -7.20 51.31
C TRP A 17 7.03 -8.34 51.35
N LEU A 18 6.07 -8.30 52.29
CA LEU A 18 5.02 -9.32 52.40
C LEU A 18 4.11 -9.34 51.16
N LEU A 19 3.79 -8.18 50.58
CA LEU A 19 3.04 -8.11 49.33
C LEU A 19 3.89 -8.51 48.09
N ARG A 20 5.17 -8.12 48.04
CA ARG A 20 6.07 -8.43 46.91
C ARG A 20 6.46 -9.91 46.83
N TYR A 21 6.61 -10.59 47.97
CA TYR A 21 7.04 -12.00 48.00
C TYR A 21 5.90 -12.98 48.36
N GLY A 22 4.85 -12.51 49.03
CA GLY A 22 3.71 -13.36 49.38
C GLY A 22 2.98 -13.91 48.15
N PHE A 23 2.87 -13.11 47.08
CA PHE A 23 2.22 -13.55 45.84
C PHE A 23 3.01 -14.67 45.14
N ALA A 24 4.35 -14.56 45.11
CA ALA A 24 5.23 -15.58 44.52
C ALA A 24 5.23 -16.89 45.32
N VAL A 25 5.17 -16.81 46.66
CA VAL A 25 5.08 -17.97 47.54
C VAL A 25 3.72 -18.66 47.39
N VAL A 26 2.61 -17.90 47.33
CA VAL A 26 1.27 -18.46 47.11
C VAL A 26 1.18 -19.15 45.75
N LEU A 27 1.71 -18.55 44.68
CA LEU A 27 1.72 -19.19 43.35
C LEU A 27 2.54 -20.49 43.34
N SER A 28 3.67 -20.51 44.05
CA SER A 28 4.53 -21.69 44.16
C SER A 28 3.87 -22.80 44.96
N ILE A 29 3.19 -22.46 46.06
CA ILE A 29 2.43 -23.42 46.88
C ILE A 29 1.23 -23.97 46.12
N VAL A 30 0.51 -23.13 45.38
CA VAL A 30 -0.61 -23.56 44.51
C VAL A 30 -0.12 -24.47 43.39
N GLY A 31 1.03 -24.18 42.78
CA GLY A 31 1.65 -25.06 41.78
C GLY A 31 2.07 -26.42 42.34
N VAL A 32 2.67 -26.45 43.53
CA VAL A 32 3.07 -27.70 44.20
C VAL A 32 1.85 -28.52 44.65
N LEU A 33 0.82 -27.88 45.20
CA LEU A 33 -0.42 -28.55 45.62
C LEU A 33 -1.25 -29.05 44.43
N ALA A 34 -1.29 -28.30 43.32
CA ALA A 34 -1.93 -28.74 42.09
C ALA A 34 -1.21 -29.95 41.48
N SER A 35 0.13 -29.96 41.48
CA SER A 35 0.92 -31.12 41.05
C SER A 35 0.76 -32.35 41.96
N ALA A 36 0.72 -32.17 43.28
CA ALA A 36 0.52 -33.27 44.21
C ALA A 36 -0.90 -33.87 44.12
N ALA A 37 -1.91 -33.06 43.76
CA ALA A 37 -3.28 -33.53 43.57
C ALA A 37 -3.51 -34.27 42.24
N LEU A 38 -2.66 -34.03 41.24
CA LEU A 38 -2.83 -34.57 39.89
C LEU A 38 -2.12 -35.91 39.64
N THR A 39 -1.13 -36.31 40.45
CA THR A 39 -0.36 -37.53 40.20
C THR A 39 0.25 -38.12 41.49
N PRO A 40 -0.34 -39.16 42.10
CA PRO A 40 0.21 -39.78 43.31
C PRO A 40 1.47 -40.64 43.08
N ASP A 41 1.70 -41.17 41.87
CA ASP A 41 2.57 -42.35 41.71
C ASP A 41 3.70 -42.25 40.66
N ASN A 42 4.15 -41.05 40.23
CA ASN A 42 5.15 -40.98 39.15
C ASN A 42 6.34 -40.04 39.43
N VAL A 43 7.50 -40.64 39.72
CA VAL A 43 8.75 -39.99 40.18
C VAL A 43 9.43 -39.16 39.09
N GLU A 44 9.24 -39.49 37.80
CA GLU A 44 9.88 -38.76 36.69
C GLU A 44 9.22 -37.39 36.42
N LEU A 45 7.91 -37.26 36.61
CA LEU A 45 7.22 -35.97 36.48
C LEU A 45 7.61 -35.00 37.60
N PHE A 46 7.90 -35.54 38.78
CA PHE A 46 8.37 -34.77 39.94
C PHE A 46 9.73 -34.10 39.66
N ALA A 47 10.63 -34.77 38.95
CA ALA A 47 11.95 -34.22 38.60
C ALA A 47 11.86 -33.01 37.65
N VAL A 48 10.96 -33.06 36.66
CA VAL A 48 10.74 -31.95 35.72
C VAL A 48 10.10 -30.75 36.42
N LEU A 49 9.12 -31.00 37.30
CA LEU A 49 8.47 -29.96 38.10
C LEU A 49 9.42 -29.29 39.09
N VAL A 50 10.31 -30.05 39.76
CA VAL A 50 11.37 -29.49 40.61
C VAL A 50 12.35 -28.65 39.79
N GLY A 51 12.67 -29.06 38.56
CA GLY A 51 13.48 -28.27 37.62
C GLY A 51 12.84 -26.94 37.23
N VAL A 52 11.53 -26.93 36.96
CA VAL A 52 10.79 -25.70 36.63
C VAL A 52 10.71 -24.77 37.84
N VAL A 53 10.44 -25.28 39.04
CA VAL A 53 10.45 -24.47 40.28
C VAL A 53 11.83 -23.89 40.55
N ALA A 54 12.91 -24.67 40.36
CA ALA A 54 14.29 -24.20 40.52
C ALA A 54 14.66 -23.08 39.53
N VAL A 55 14.25 -23.19 38.27
CA VAL A 55 14.49 -22.16 37.23
C VAL A 55 13.65 -20.90 37.50
N THR A 56 12.43 -21.06 38.00
CA THR A 56 11.56 -19.93 38.34
C THR A 56 12.08 -19.17 39.57
N VAL A 57 12.59 -19.87 40.59
CA VAL A 57 13.28 -19.27 41.74
C VAL A 57 14.58 -18.56 41.32
N TRP A 58 15.28 -19.08 40.32
CA TRP A 58 16.48 -18.45 39.76
C TRP A 58 16.18 -17.15 39.01
N LEU A 59 15.19 -17.17 38.12
CA LEU A 59 14.80 -16.02 37.29
C LEU A 59 14.02 -14.94 38.06
N ALA A 60 13.35 -15.32 39.16
CA ALA A 60 12.64 -14.39 40.04
C ALA A 60 13.54 -13.57 40.99
N GLY A 61 14.87 -13.69 40.86
CA GLY A 61 15.83 -12.92 41.66
C GLY A 61 16.18 -13.52 43.04
N LEU A 62 15.60 -14.66 43.42
CA LEU A 62 15.95 -15.38 44.66
C LEU A 62 17.29 -16.12 44.55
N GLY A 63 17.65 -16.60 43.35
CA GLY A 63 18.95 -17.26 43.08
C GLY A 63 20.17 -16.37 43.40
N PRO A 64 20.25 -15.15 42.85
CA PRO A 64 21.30 -14.19 43.18
C PRO A 64 21.33 -13.80 44.68
N ALA A 65 20.17 -13.68 45.34
CA ALA A 65 20.08 -13.36 46.76
C ALA A 65 20.56 -14.51 47.67
N LEU A 66 20.26 -15.76 47.32
CA LEU A 66 20.78 -16.95 48.01
C LEU A 66 22.27 -17.17 47.76
N VAL A 67 22.76 -16.90 46.53
CA VAL A 67 24.19 -16.92 46.21
C VAL A 67 24.94 -15.81 46.97
N ALA A 68 24.36 -14.62 47.14
CA ALA A 68 24.93 -13.56 47.98
C ALA A 68 24.97 -13.95 49.47
N LEU A 69 24.03 -14.78 49.94
CA LEU A 69 23.93 -15.25 51.32
C LEU A 69 24.87 -16.45 51.60
N VAL A 70 25.12 -17.29 50.59
CA VAL A 70 25.97 -18.50 50.68
C VAL A 70 27.43 -18.20 50.30
N ALA A 71 27.69 -17.29 49.37
CA ALA A 71 29.03 -16.96 48.89
C ALA A 71 29.80 -15.98 49.79
N GLY A 72 29.19 -15.52 50.90
CA GLY A 72 29.87 -14.71 51.91
C GLY A 72 30.47 -13.42 51.33
N TRP A 73 29.65 -12.38 51.20
CA TRP A 73 30.06 -10.96 51.13
C TRP A 73 31.42 -10.67 50.48
N THR A 74 31.44 -10.45 49.16
CA THR A 74 32.24 -9.39 48.51
C THR A 74 31.81 -9.24 47.05
N PHE A 75 30.94 -8.28 46.77
CA PHE A 75 31.00 -7.47 45.55
C PHE A 75 30.14 -6.23 45.80
N GLU A 76 30.76 -5.22 46.40
CA GLU A 76 30.35 -3.82 46.21
C GLU A 76 30.57 -3.48 44.74
N LEU A 77 29.52 -3.07 44.03
CA LEU A 77 29.67 -2.01 43.05
C LEU A 77 28.33 -1.28 42.83
N VAL A 78 28.32 -0.06 43.38
CA VAL A 78 27.69 1.16 42.86
C VAL A 78 26.19 1.35 43.15
N ASP A 79 25.99 2.13 44.23
CA ASP A 79 24.93 3.10 44.44
C ASP A 79 24.51 3.82 43.15
N GLN A 80 23.23 3.73 42.77
CA GLN A 80 22.36 4.88 42.52
C GLN A 80 20.93 4.45 42.16
N VAL A 81 19.99 5.34 42.49
CA VAL A 81 18.56 5.37 42.16
C VAL A 81 17.62 4.73 43.18
N THR A 82 17.50 5.43 44.31
CA THR A 82 16.18 5.71 44.90
C THR A 82 15.42 6.71 44.02
N SER A 83 14.43 6.24 43.25
CA SER A 83 13.31 7.08 42.80
C SER A 83 12.06 6.24 42.52
N ASP A 84 10.93 6.76 42.96
CA ASP A 84 9.57 6.26 42.82
C ASP A 84 9.19 5.78 41.41
N THR A 85 8.56 4.61 41.30
CA THR A 85 7.24 4.32 40.68
C THR A 85 7.13 2.84 40.31
N PHE A 86 6.12 2.16 40.86
CA PHE A 86 5.72 0.82 40.44
C PHE A 86 4.95 0.93 39.12
N GLN A 87 5.65 0.93 37.98
CA GLN A 87 4.99 0.93 36.66
C GLN A 87 4.43 -0.47 36.34
N GLY A 88 3.19 -0.54 35.85
CA GLY A 88 2.45 -1.76 35.52
C GLY A 88 3.06 -2.68 34.45
N ILE A 89 4.27 -2.39 33.96
CA ILE A 89 4.98 -3.16 32.93
C ILE A 89 5.58 -4.45 33.50
N GLU A 90 5.99 -4.47 34.77
CA GLU A 90 6.57 -5.70 35.36
C GLU A 90 5.50 -6.80 35.51
N VAL A 91 4.31 -6.49 36.01
CA VAL A 91 3.21 -7.47 36.21
C VAL A 91 2.83 -8.18 34.91
N ILE A 92 2.82 -7.47 33.78
CA ILE A 92 2.53 -8.04 32.47
C ILE A 92 3.59 -9.08 32.07
N ARG A 93 4.86 -8.82 32.38
CA ARG A 93 5.97 -9.74 32.09
C ARG A 93 5.87 -11.03 32.91
N TRP A 94 5.46 -10.93 34.19
CA TRP A 94 5.22 -12.10 35.05
C TRP A 94 4.03 -12.94 34.56
N VAL A 95 2.93 -12.29 34.17
CA VAL A 95 1.74 -12.99 33.64
C VAL A 95 2.03 -13.69 32.30
N ALA A 96 2.75 -13.03 31.39
CA ALA A 96 3.11 -13.61 30.10
C ALA A 96 3.99 -14.86 30.26
N THR A 97 4.92 -14.85 31.21
CA THR A 97 5.78 -16.00 31.50
C THR A 97 4.97 -17.18 32.07
N GLY A 98 4.01 -16.89 32.97
CA GLY A 98 3.12 -17.91 33.54
C GLY A 98 2.19 -18.57 32.51
N VAL A 99 1.61 -17.78 31.59
CA VAL A 99 0.75 -18.30 30.50
C VAL A 99 1.54 -19.20 29.56
N THR A 100 2.78 -18.83 29.24
CA THR A 100 3.65 -19.63 28.36
C THR A 100 3.99 -20.99 28.98
N ALA A 101 4.31 -21.02 30.28
CA ALA A 101 4.57 -22.27 30.99
C ALA A 101 3.34 -23.19 31.06
N LEU A 102 2.14 -22.61 31.27
CA LEU A 102 0.88 -23.36 31.27
C LEU A 102 0.60 -23.99 29.90
N GLY A 103 0.90 -23.26 28.81
CA GLY A 103 0.76 -23.77 27.44
C GLY A 103 1.62 -25.01 27.17
N VAL A 104 2.87 -25.05 27.66
CA VAL A 104 3.77 -26.20 27.47
C VAL A 104 3.28 -27.45 28.20
N VAL A 105 2.71 -27.29 29.40
CA VAL A 105 2.13 -28.39 30.19
C VAL A 105 0.89 -28.98 29.49
N VAL A 106 0.00 -28.12 28.97
CA VAL A 106 -1.21 -28.55 28.27
C VAL A 106 -0.88 -29.31 26.98
N VAL A 107 0.13 -28.87 26.23
CA VAL A 107 0.58 -29.55 25.00
C VAL A 107 1.21 -30.92 25.32
N SER A 108 2.00 -31.02 26.39
CA SER A 108 2.64 -32.29 26.78
C SER A 108 1.62 -33.33 27.26
N GLU A 109 0.59 -32.92 28.02
CA GLU A 109 -0.46 -33.84 28.48
C GLU A 109 -1.38 -34.30 27.33
N SER A 110 -1.60 -33.43 26.34
CA SER A 110 -2.35 -33.79 25.11
C SER A 110 -1.62 -34.87 24.29
N LEU A 111 -0.30 -34.77 24.18
CA LEU A 111 0.53 -35.77 23.48
C LEU A 111 0.59 -37.12 24.22
N ARG A 112 0.51 -37.13 25.56
CA ARG A 112 0.50 -38.35 26.37
C ARG A 112 -0.83 -39.12 26.26
N ARG A 113 -1.98 -38.41 26.33
CA ARG A 113 -3.30 -39.01 26.11
C ARG A 113 -3.45 -39.64 24.72
N GLY A 114 -2.81 -39.04 23.71
CA GLY A 114 -2.75 -39.62 22.36
C GLY A 114 -1.98 -40.95 22.28
N ARG A 115 -0.96 -41.17 23.13
CA ARG A 115 -0.20 -42.44 23.15
C ARG A 115 -0.91 -43.55 23.91
N GLU A 116 -1.64 -43.23 24.97
CA GLU A 116 -2.40 -44.21 25.75
C GLU A 116 -3.62 -44.75 24.96
N GLN A 117 -4.25 -43.91 24.13
CA GLN A 117 -5.29 -44.36 23.19
C GLN A 117 -4.75 -45.26 22.07
N ALA A 118 -3.51 -45.06 21.63
CA ALA A 118 -2.88 -45.89 20.59
C ALA A 118 -2.54 -47.31 21.07
N ALA A 119 -2.20 -47.48 22.35
CA ALA A 119 -1.89 -48.80 22.92
C ALA A 119 -3.14 -49.68 23.11
N ALA A 120 -4.28 -49.09 23.50
CA ALA A 120 -5.55 -49.81 23.60
C ALA A 120 -6.11 -50.21 22.21
N ALA A 121 -5.89 -49.37 21.19
CA ALA A 121 -6.26 -49.68 19.80
C ALA A 121 -5.46 -50.85 19.20
N ALA A 122 -4.19 -51.02 19.59
CA ALA A 122 -3.34 -52.08 19.07
C ALA A 122 -3.79 -53.50 19.48
N SER A 123 -4.25 -53.68 20.72
CA SER A 123 -4.70 -54.99 21.22
C SER A 123 -6.06 -55.41 20.65
N ALA A 124 -6.96 -54.45 20.39
CA ALA A 124 -8.22 -54.70 19.68
C ALA A 124 -8.00 -54.98 18.18
N ALA A 125 -6.99 -54.36 17.57
CA ALA A 125 -6.64 -54.59 16.16
C ALA A 125 -6.11 -56.02 15.91
N GLU A 126 -5.38 -56.62 16.87
CA GLU A 126 -4.80 -57.96 16.72
C GLU A 126 -5.84 -59.10 16.74
N ALA A 127 -6.92 -58.95 17.52
CA ALA A 127 -8.07 -59.86 17.51
C ALA A 127 -8.87 -59.73 16.19
N SER A 128 -9.15 -58.49 15.77
CA SER A 128 -9.83 -58.21 14.49
C SER A 128 -9.04 -58.70 13.28
N PHE A 129 -7.71 -58.70 13.33
CA PHE A 129 -6.85 -59.19 12.24
C PHE A 129 -6.96 -60.71 12.05
N ARG A 130 -7.14 -61.47 13.13
CA ARG A 130 -7.28 -62.94 13.09
C ARG A 130 -8.63 -63.36 12.49
N ASP A 131 -9.71 -62.70 12.90
CA ASP A 131 -11.05 -62.92 12.35
C ASP A 131 -11.13 -62.55 10.87
N MET A 132 -10.48 -61.44 10.49
CA MET A 132 -10.43 -60.98 9.10
C MET A 132 -9.61 -61.93 8.21
N ALA A 133 -8.47 -62.45 8.70
CA ALA A 133 -7.68 -63.45 7.96
C ALA A 133 -8.46 -64.77 7.76
N GLY A 134 -9.22 -65.19 8.77
CA GLY A 134 -10.06 -66.39 8.69
C GLY A 134 -11.22 -66.26 7.71
N LEU A 135 -11.94 -65.12 7.72
CA LEU A 135 -13.00 -64.81 6.76
C LEU A 135 -12.45 -64.65 5.33
N GLN A 136 -11.25 -64.09 5.15
CA GLN A 136 -10.57 -64.04 3.85
C GLN A 136 -10.26 -65.44 3.31
N GLY A 137 -9.83 -66.38 4.16
CA GLY A 137 -9.61 -67.77 3.77
C GLY A 137 -10.90 -68.51 3.34
N LEU A 138 -12.00 -68.28 4.06
CA LEU A 138 -13.32 -68.79 3.66
C LEU A 138 -13.77 -68.18 2.32
N SER A 139 -13.65 -66.87 2.16
CA SER A 139 -13.99 -66.17 0.91
C SER A 139 -13.16 -66.68 -0.27
N ALA A 140 -11.87 -66.97 -0.09
CA ALA A 140 -11.01 -67.53 -1.13
C ALA A 140 -11.48 -68.93 -1.56
N THR A 141 -11.81 -69.80 -0.60
CA THR A 141 -12.33 -71.15 -0.89
C THR A 141 -13.69 -71.07 -1.60
N LEU A 142 -14.55 -70.14 -1.19
CA LEU A 142 -15.83 -69.88 -1.84
C LEU A 142 -15.68 -69.28 -3.23
N LEU A 143 -14.63 -68.51 -3.52
CA LEU A 143 -14.30 -67.98 -4.86
C LEU A 143 -13.99 -69.10 -5.86
N GLU A 144 -13.37 -70.18 -5.40
CA GLU A 144 -13.02 -71.36 -6.22
C GLU A 144 -14.19 -72.35 -6.39
N ALA A 145 -15.27 -72.21 -5.62
CA ALA A 145 -16.44 -73.05 -5.71
C ALA A 145 -17.36 -72.62 -6.87
N PHE A 146 -17.39 -73.44 -7.94
CA PHE A 146 -18.21 -73.19 -9.14
C PHE A 146 -19.53 -73.98 -9.17
N THR A 147 -19.81 -74.80 -8.14
CA THR A 147 -21.06 -75.55 -8.03
C THR A 147 -21.71 -75.33 -6.66
N PRO A 148 -23.06 -75.38 -6.56
CA PRO A 148 -23.76 -75.25 -5.27
C PRO A 148 -23.27 -76.23 -4.20
N SER A 149 -22.90 -77.45 -4.59
CA SER A 149 -22.36 -78.46 -3.67
C SER A 149 -20.97 -78.11 -3.14
N ALA A 150 -20.09 -77.55 -3.99
CA ALA A 150 -18.77 -77.09 -3.56
C ALA A 150 -18.86 -75.90 -2.59
N VAL A 151 -19.84 -75.01 -2.80
CA VAL A 151 -20.13 -73.88 -1.90
C VAL A 151 -20.58 -74.38 -0.52
N ALA A 152 -21.50 -75.35 -0.48
CA ALA A 152 -21.98 -75.93 0.78
C ALA A 152 -20.85 -76.61 1.57
N GLN A 153 -19.97 -77.35 0.88
CA GLN A 153 -18.82 -78.01 1.50
C GLN A 153 -17.82 -77.01 2.11
N ALA A 154 -17.51 -75.93 1.40
CA ALA A 154 -16.58 -74.91 1.88
C ALA A 154 -17.06 -74.23 3.19
N LEU A 155 -18.37 -73.99 3.30
CA LEU A 155 -18.99 -73.42 4.51
C LEU A 155 -18.89 -74.38 5.70
N VAL A 156 -19.20 -75.67 5.50
CA VAL A 156 -19.16 -76.67 6.59
C VAL A 156 -17.73 -76.92 7.07
N GLU A 157 -16.73 -76.94 6.19
CA GLU A 157 -15.34 -77.23 6.56
C GLU A 157 -14.62 -76.07 7.25
N ARG A 158 -14.90 -74.82 6.83
CA ARG A 158 -14.11 -73.66 7.26
C ARG A 158 -14.78 -72.86 8.37
N THR A 159 -16.10 -72.72 8.38
CA THR A 159 -16.80 -71.86 9.34
C THR A 159 -16.69 -72.32 10.80
N PRO A 160 -16.72 -73.62 11.15
CA PRO A 160 -16.57 -74.06 12.54
C PRO A 160 -15.28 -73.60 13.22
N ALA A 161 -14.16 -73.66 12.51
CA ALA A 161 -12.86 -73.26 13.02
C ALA A 161 -12.76 -71.74 13.29
N LEU A 162 -13.53 -70.93 12.57
CA LEU A 162 -13.54 -69.46 12.74
C LEU A 162 -14.26 -69.02 14.02
N VAL A 163 -15.30 -69.75 14.42
CA VAL A 163 -16.13 -69.39 15.57
C VAL A 163 -15.91 -70.31 16.78
N GLY A 164 -15.02 -71.29 16.67
CA GLY A 164 -14.81 -72.30 17.71
C GLY A 164 -15.98 -73.29 17.87
N ALA A 165 -16.80 -73.48 16.83
CA ALA A 165 -17.86 -74.49 16.85
C ALA A 165 -17.27 -75.89 16.68
N ARG A 166 -17.91 -76.88 17.30
CA ARG A 166 -17.51 -78.29 17.25
C ARG A 166 -17.98 -78.97 15.96
N ALA A 167 -19.06 -78.48 15.35
CA ALA A 167 -19.63 -79.02 14.11
C ALA A 167 -20.44 -77.96 13.36
N ALA A 168 -20.61 -78.15 12.04
CA ALA A 168 -21.53 -77.38 11.19
C ALA A 168 -22.35 -78.29 10.27
N ALA A 169 -23.48 -77.78 9.79
CA ALA A 169 -24.27 -78.39 8.72
C ALA A 169 -24.90 -77.29 7.84
N VAL A 170 -24.98 -77.53 6.53
CA VAL A 170 -25.69 -76.64 5.58
C VAL A 170 -26.88 -77.38 4.99
N GLY A 171 -28.06 -76.75 5.04
CA GLY A 171 -29.28 -77.23 4.40
C GLY A 171 -29.72 -76.32 3.25
N MET A 172 -30.09 -76.90 2.12
CA MET A 172 -30.64 -76.18 0.97
C MET A 172 -32.13 -76.44 0.82
N VAL A 173 -32.92 -75.40 0.58
CA VAL A 173 -34.37 -75.50 0.41
C VAL A 173 -34.67 -76.10 -0.97
N ASP A 174 -35.40 -77.22 -0.97
CA ASP A 174 -35.93 -77.89 -2.17
C ASP A 174 -37.42 -78.15 -1.98
N GLY A 175 -38.24 -77.20 -2.44
CA GLY A 175 -39.69 -77.24 -2.23
C GLY A 175 -40.06 -77.14 -0.74
N SER A 176 -40.72 -78.17 -0.20
CA SER A 176 -41.14 -78.26 1.21
C SER A 176 -40.11 -78.95 2.13
N ASP A 177 -38.98 -79.38 1.57
CA ASP A 177 -37.93 -80.07 2.30
C ASP A 177 -36.64 -79.22 2.36
N LEU A 178 -35.85 -79.45 3.40
CA LEU A 178 -34.49 -78.95 3.54
C LEU A 178 -33.54 -80.13 3.33
N VAL A 179 -32.74 -80.07 2.26
CA VAL A 179 -31.75 -81.09 1.90
C VAL A 179 -30.42 -80.74 2.54
N ILE A 180 -29.96 -81.55 3.48
CA ILE A 180 -28.68 -81.33 4.18
C ILE A 180 -27.52 -81.84 3.34
N ALA A 181 -26.57 -80.95 3.08
CA ALA A 181 -25.29 -81.24 2.46
C ALA A 181 -24.24 -81.43 3.58
N ASP A 182 -24.10 -82.65 4.12
CA ASP A 182 -23.13 -82.96 5.18
C ASP A 182 -21.96 -83.79 4.63
N PRO A 183 -20.70 -83.38 4.89
CA PRO A 183 -19.59 -84.29 5.02
C PRO A 183 -18.96 -84.17 6.42
N ARG A 184 -19.38 -85.06 7.33
CA ARG A 184 -18.70 -85.46 8.58
C ARG A 184 -18.87 -84.53 9.80
N VAL A 185 -19.99 -84.69 10.49
CA VAL A 185 -20.07 -84.40 11.92
C VAL A 185 -19.61 -85.63 12.73
N ALA A 186 -18.60 -85.47 13.60
CA ALA A 186 -18.15 -86.56 14.46
C ALA A 186 -19.26 -86.92 15.48
N GLY A 187 -19.94 -88.05 15.26
CA GLY A 187 -21.03 -88.55 16.11
C GLY A 187 -22.46 -88.34 15.57
N SER A 188 -22.64 -87.93 14.30
CA SER A 188 -23.97 -87.90 13.64
C SER A 188 -24.32 -89.22 12.95
N HIS A 189 -25.61 -89.56 12.86
CA HIS A 189 -26.12 -90.82 12.30
C HIS A 189 -26.79 -90.66 10.89
N HIS A 190 -26.40 -89.67 10.07
CA HIS A 190 -27.08 -89.37 8.79
C HIS A 190 -26.16 -89.39 7.57
N GLU A 191 -26.70 -89.83 6.42
CA GLU A 191 -26.00 -89.85 5.12
C GLU A 191 -26.13 -88.50 4.36
N PRO A 192 -25.15 -88.15 3.50
CA PRO A 192 -25.25 -86.97 2.63
C PRO A 192 -26.53 -86.97 1.79
N GLY A 193 -27.24 -85.83 1.74
CA GLY A 193 -28.54 -85.75 1.07
C GLY A 193 -29.74 -86.08 1.97
N PHE A 194 -29.51 -86.23 3.29
CA PHE A 194 -30.56 -86.33 4.30
C PHE A 194 -31.59 -85.20 4.14
N ARG A 195 -32.86 -85.56 4.00
CA ARG A 195 -33.97 -84.62 3.84
C ARG A 195 -34.74 -84.52 5.13
N MET A 196 -34.89 -83.30 5.62
CA MET A 196 -35.78 -83.00 6.73
C MET A 196 -36.91 -82.10 6.23
N ARG A 197 -38.13 -82.31 6.74
CA ARG A 197 -39.23 -81.40 6.42
C ARG A 197 -38.90 -80.03 7.00
N LEU A 198 -39.18 -78.96 6.25
CA LEU A 198 -39.04 -77.58 6.75
C LEU A 198 -39.88 -77.30 8.00
N ALA A 199 -40.88 -78.12 8.29
CA ALA A 199 -41.71 -78.04 9.49
C ALA A 199 -41.10 -78.67 10.75
N ALA A 200 -40.00 -79.42 10.63
CA ALA A 200 -39.32 -80.06 11.76
C ALA A 200 -38.84 -79.04 12.79
N SER A 201 -38.87 -79.39 14.08
CA SER A 201 -38.55 -78.47 15.19
C SER A 201 -37.05 -78.46 15.50
N THR A 202 -36.25 -77.99 14.53
CA THR A 202 -34.80 -77.87 14.64
C THR A 202 -34.36 -76.43 14.39
N PRO A 203 -33.20 -75.98 14.92
CA PRO A 203 -32.74 -74.60 14.72
C PRO A 203 -32.46 -74.26 13.25
N ILE A 204 -31.95 -75.24 12.47
CA ILE A 204 -31.61 -75.05 11.05
C ILE A 204 -32.84 -74.92 10.16
N THR A 205 -33.89 -75.68 10.43
CA THR A 205 -35.17 -75.56 9.70
C THR A 205 -35.90 -74.28 10.09
N GLU A 206 -35.85 -73.88 11.36
CA GLU A 206 -36.43 -72.62 11.80
C GLU A 206 -35.73 -71.42 11.17
N ALA A 207 -34.41 -71.43 11.09
CA ALA A 207 -33.65 -70.38 10.40
C ALA A 207 -33.97 -70.33 8.90
N ALA A 208 -34.07 -71.47 8.22
CA ALA A 208 -34.43 -71.55 6.80
C ALA A 208 -35.88 -71.08 6.53
N ARG A 209 -36.82 -71.38 7.43
CA ARG A 209 -38.24 -71.06 7.30
C ARG A 209 -38.56 -69.61 7.65
N SER A 210 -38.05 -69.15 8.79
CA SER A 210 -38.29 -67.78 9.28
C SER A 210 -37.38 -66.74 8.62
N GLY A 211 -36.24 -67.20 8.07
CA GLY A 211 -35.19 -66.31 7.59
C GLY A 211 -34.53 -65.50 8.70
N ARG A 212 -34.64 -65.93 9.97
CA ARG A 212 -34.02 -65.26 11.11
C ARG A 212 -32.89 -66.11 11.68
N THR A 213 -31.87 -65.45 12.23
CA THR A 213 -30.83 -66.13 13.00
C THR A 213 -31.43 -66.67 14.29
N ILE A 214 -31.16 -67.93 14.58
CA ILE A 214 -31.60 -68.64 15.80
C ILE A 214 -30.37 -68.90 16.65
N ARG A 215 -30.41 -68.46 17.90
CA ARG A 215 -29.34 -68.61 18.89
C ARG A 215 -29.88 -69.34 20.12
N ILE A 216 -29.08 -70.28 20.64
CA ILE A 216 -29.45 -71.13 21.78
C ILE A 216 -28.30 -71.15 22.77
N ASP A 217 -28.51 -70.47 23.91
CA ASP A 217 -27.46 -70.15 24.89
C ASP A 217 -27.13 -71.29 25.87
N ASP A 218 -27.98 -72.30 26.01
CA ASP A 218 -27.74 -73.45 26.89
C ASP A 218 -28.52 -74.70 26.48
N ARG A 219 -28.17 -75.84 27.08
CA ARG A 219 -28.71 -77.15 26.72
C ARG A 219 -30.19 -77.27 27.06
N GLU A 220 -30.63 -76.63 28.14
CA GLU A 220 -32.02 -76.69 28.60
C GLU A 220 -32.95 -75.93 27.65
N ALA A 221 -32.51 -74.76 27.16
CA ALA A 221 -33.18 -74.02 26.10
C ALA A 221 -33.20 -74.82 24.78
N PHE A 222 -32.12 -75.53 24.44
CA PHE A 222 -32.08 -76.37 23.24
C PHE A 222 -33.14 -77.49 23.31
N GLU A 223 -33.21 -78.23 24.41
CA GLU A 223 -34.15 -79.33 24.58
C GLU A 223 -35.61 -78.88 24.68
N ARG A 224 -35.86 -77.70 25.27
CA ARG A 224 -37.21 -77.14 25.40
C ARG A 224 -37.74 -76.59 24.08
N ASP A 225 -36.95 -75.76 23.39
CA ASP A 225 -37.44 -74.97 22.25
C ASP A 225 -37.26 -75.70 20.91
N PHE A 226 -36.29 -76.62 20.82
CA PHE A 226 -36.01 -77.42 19.62
C PHE A 226 -35.74 -78.90 19.96
N PRO A 227 -36.74 -79.63 20.49
CA PRO A 227 -36.56 -81.00 20.99
C PRO A 227 -36.06 -81.97 19.90
N GLU A 228 -36.52 -81.82 18.65
CA GLU A 228 -36.04 -82.65 17.54
C GLU A 228 -34.57 -82.34 17.22
N GLY A 229 -34.15 -81.08 17.26
CA GLY A 229 -32.76 -80.68 17.07
C GLY A 229 -31.83 -81.19 18.18
N ALA A 230 -32.28 -81.08 19.43
CA ALA A 230 -31.52 -81.55 20.60
C ALA A 230 -31.37 -83.08 20.65
N ALA A 231 -32.37 -83.82 20.14
CA ALA A 231 -32.31 -85.27 19.97
C ALA A 231 -31.34 -85.69 18.84
N LEU A 232 -31.29 -84.92 17.74
CA LEU A 232 -30.37 -85.16 16.63
C LEU A 232 -28.91 -84.82 16.99
N THR A 233 -28.70 -83.94 17.99
CA THR A 233 -27.38 -83.43 18.39
C THR A 233 -27.17 -83.51 19.91
N PRO A 234 -27.09 -84.72 20.50
CA PRO A 234 -27.05 -84.88 21.96
C PRO A 234 -25.78 -84.31 22.63
N TYR A 235 -24.73 -84.04 21.86
CA TYR A 235 -23.46 -83.48 22.34
C TYR A 235 -23.41 -81.94 22.34
N ALA A 236 -24.43 -81.27 21.76
CA ALA A 236 -24.43 -79.82 21.62
C ALA A 236 -25.13 -79.16 22.82
N HIS A 237 -24.41 -78.31 23.55
CA HIS A 237 -24.97 -77.50 24.64
C HIS A 237 -25.51 -76.18 24.13
N ARG A 238 -24.94 -75.63 23.07
CA ARG A 238 -25.35 -74.35 22.47
C ARG A 238 -25.36 -74.46 20.95
N ALA A 239 -26.16 -73.65 20.27
CA ALA A 239 -26.24 -73.65 18.81
C ALA A 239 -26.50 -72.25 18.24
N ILE A 240 -26.04 -72.04 17.00
CA ILE A 240 -26.37 -70.88 16.17
C ILE A 240 -26.79 -71.39 14.79
N ALA A 241 -27.95 -70.99 14.29
CA ALA A 241 -28.39 -71.27 12.93
C ALA A 241 -28.71 -69.97 12.20
N VAL A 242 -28.12 -69.79 11.01
CA VAL A 242 -28.19 -68.57 10.20
C VAL A 242 -28.76 -68.89 8.81
N PRO A 243 -29.65 -68.05 8.25
CA PRO A 243 -30.22 -68.27 6.91
C PRO A 243 -29.19 -67.96 5.81
N LEU A 244 -29.17 -68.80 4.77
CA LEU A 244 -28.45 -68.55 3.52
C LEU A 244 -29.39 -67.82 2.55
N ARG A 245 -29.01 -66.61 2.14
CA ARG A 245 -29.85 -65.75 1.29
C ARG A 245 -29.21 -65.47 -0.05
N VAL A 246 -30.00 -65.51 -1.11
CA VAL A 246 -29.62 -65.11 -2.47
C VAL A 246 -30.66 -64.10 -2.94
N ALA A 247 -30.22 -62.90 -3.35
CA ALA A 247 -31.09 -61.81 -3.80
C ALA A 247 -32.29 -61.50 -2.87
N GLY A 248 -32.15 -61.71 -1.56
CA GLY A 248 -33.19 -61.46 -0.55
C GLY A 248 -34.00 -62.71 -0.15
N ASP A 249 -34.04 -63.74 -0.99
CA ASP A 249 -34.76 -64.98 -0.72
C ASP A 249 -33.90 -65.96 0.10
N THR A 250 -34.53 -66.63 1.07
CA THR A 250 -33.85 -67.66 1.88
C THR A 250 -33.81 -68.96 1.08
N VAL A 251 -32.62 -69.35 0.63
CA VAL A 251 -32.39 -70.54 -0.20
C VAL A 251 -31.89 -71.73 0.61
N GLY A 252 -31.59 -71.53 1.89
CA GLY A 252 -31.04 -72.54 2.78
C GLY A 252 -30.74 -71.97 4.18
N ALA A 253 -30.05 -72.75 5.01
CA ALA A 253 -29.51 -72.30 6.29
C ALA A 253 -28.22 -73.05 6.64
N LEU A 254 -27.34 -72.38 7.39
CA LEU A 254 -26.12 -72.94 7.99
C LEU A 254 -26.34 -73.03 9.51
N SER A 255 -26.04 -74.18 10.10
CA SER A 255 -26.10 -74.40 11.54
C SER A 255 -24.74 -74.75 12.11
N LEU A 256 -24.41 -74.20 13.27
CA LEU A 256 -23.16 -74.33 14.01
C LEU A 256 -23.47 -74.78 15.44
N LEU A 257 -22.74 -75.79 15.92
CA LEU A 257 -22.99 -76.46 17.19
C LEU A 257 -21.79 -76.33 18.14
N PHE A 258 -22.05 -75.99 19.41
CA PHE A 258 -21.02 -75.69 20.41
C PHE A 258 -21.16 -76.55 21.68
N GLY A 259 -20.04 -76.75 22.38
CA GLY A 259 -19.97 -77.40 23.70
C GLY A 259 -20.11 -76.41 24.86
N ASP A 260 -19.70 -76.83 26.06
CA ASP A 260 -19.96 -76.13 27.35
C ASP A 260 -19.04 -74.92 27.66
N SER A 261 -18.20 -74.48 26.71
CA SER A 261 -17.24 -73.37 26.93
C SER A 261 -17.84 -72.00 26.57
N GLU A 262 -17.67 -71.01 27.45
CA GLU A 262 -18.19 -69.64 27.25
C GLU A 262 -17.37 -68.76 26.31
N SER A 263 -16.05 -68.97 26.20
CA SER A 263 -15.14 -67.95 25.64
C SER A 263 -15.27 -67.70 24.13
N ALA A 264 -15.89 -68.60 23.38
CA ALA A 264 -16.02 -68.50 21.91
C ALA A 264 -17.44 -68.14 21.44
N TYR A 265 -18.41 -68.06 22.35
CA TYR A 265 -19.83 -68.04 21.99
C TYR A 265 -20.42 -66.61 21.84
N THR A 266 -19.79 -65.59 22.45
CA THR A 266 -20.33 -64.22 22.49
C THR A 266 -20.16 -63.46 21.17
N GLU A 267 -19.10 -63.76 20.39
CA GLU A 267 -18.81 -63.08 19.11
C GLU A 267 -19.13 -63.94 17.87
N ALA A 268 -19.51 -65.21 18.08
CA ALA A 268 -19.73 -66.20 17.00
C ALA A 268 -20.90 -65.88 16.05
N GLU A 269 -21.93 -65.18 16.51
CA GLU A 269 -23.13 -64.90 15.71
C GLU A 269 -22.85 -63.96 14.53
N ALA A 270 -22.02 -62.94 14.76
CA ALA A 270 -21.64 -61.98 13.73
C ALA A 270 -20.82 -62.66 12.61
N ILE A 271 -19.83 -63.48 12.99
CA ILE A 271 -18.99 -64.21 12.04
C ILE A 271 -19.81 -65.27 11.27
N ALA A 272 -20.72 -65.98 11.94
CA ALA A 272 -21.61 -66.95 11.31
C ALA A 272 -22.53 -66.29 10.26
N THR A 273 -23.09 -65.12 10.60
CA THR A 273 -23.95 -64.35 9.69
C THR A 273 -23.17 -63.86 8.46
N LEU A 274 -21.94 -63.39 8.65
CA LEU A 274 -21.06 -63.00 7.54
C LEU A 274 -20.70 -64.18 6.64
N ALA A 275 -20.34 -65.33 7.22
CA ALA A 275 -20.06 -66.55 6.48
C ALA A 275 -21.27 -67.02 5.65
N ALA A 276 -22.49 -66.95 6.22
CA ALA A 276 -23.72 -67.27 5.51
C ALA A 276 -24.02 -66.30 4.35
N GLY A 277 -23.73 -65.00 4.52
CA GLY A 277 -23.84 -64.00 3.46
C GLY A 277 -22.88 -64.27 2.29
N LEU A 278 -21.61 -64.56 2.60
CA LEU A 278 -20.61 -64.94 1.60
C LEU A 278 -21.00 -66.23 0.87
N GLY A 279 -21.53 -67.22 1.61
CA GLY A 279 -22.06 -68.46 1.05
C GLY A 279 -23.21 -68.23 0.08
N GLY A 280 -24.15 -67.35 0.43
CA GLY A 280 -25.26 -66.93 -0.43
C GLY A 280 -24.77 -66.33 -1.76
N GLN A 281 -23.87 -65.35 -1.69
CA GLN A 281 -23.30 -64.72 -2.89
C GLN A 281 -22.54 -65.71 -3.80
N ALA A 282 -21.77 -66.63 -3.20
CA ALA A 282 -21.07 -67.67 -3.96
C ALA A 282 -22.06 -68.63 -4.65
N LEU A 283 -23.17 -68.95 -4.00
CA LEU A 283 -24.22 -69.80 -4.58
C LEU A 283 -24.92 -69.13 -5.77
N GLU A 284 -25.14 -67.81 -5.68
CA GLU A 284 -25.67 -67.00 -6.79
C GLU A 284 -24.70 -67.00 -7.98
N ARG A 285 -23.41 -66.79 -7.72
CA ARG A 285 -22.36 -66.82 -8.76
C ARG A 285 -22.27 -68.19 -9.43
N ALA A 286 -22.28 -69.28 -8.67
CA ALA A 286 -22.27 -70.64 -9.22
C ALA A 286 -23.47 -70.91 -10.13
N ARG A 287 -24.67 -70.40 -9.78
CA ARG A 287 -25.87 -70.48 -10.62
C ARG A 287 -25.75 -69.64 -11.91
N LEU A 288 -25.14 -68.45 -11.83
CA LEU A 288 -24.93 -67.57 -12.99
C LEU A 288 -23.90 -68.15 -13.96
N TYR A 289 -22.80 -68.73 -13.46
CA TYR A 289 -21.76 -69.35 -14.29
C TYR A 289 -22.29 -70.55 -15.10
N ALA A 290 -23.18 -71.34 -14.50
CA ALA A 290 -23.87 -72.43 -15.21
C ALA A 290 -24.75 -71.92 -16.38
N ARG A 291 -25.43 -70.77 -16.20
CA ARG A 291 -26.22 -70.12 -17.27
C ARG A 291 -25.34 -69.50 -18.37
N GLU A 292 -24.20 -68.92 -17.99
CA GLU A 292 -23.26 -68.31 -18.95
C GLU A 292 -22.65 -69.34 -19.90
N GLN A 293 -22.32 -70.54 -19.42
CA GLN A 293 -21.83 -71.65 -20.25
C GLN A 293 -22.84 -72.08 -21.33
N GLU A 294 -24.13 -72.17 -21.00
CA GLU A 294 -25.19 -72.44 -22.00
C GLU A 294 -25.31 -71.30 -23.03
N SER A 295 -25.16 -70.05 -22.60
CA SER A 295 -25.19 -68.89 -23.49
C SER A 295 -24.00 -68.83 -24.45
N ARG A 296 -22.81 -69.27 -24.01
CA ARG A 296 -21.58 -69.30 -24.81
C ARG A 296 -21.67 -70.26 -25.99
N GLN A 297 -22.30 -71.42 -25.81
CA GLN A 297 -22.55 -72.37 -26.90
C GLN A 297 -23.56 -71.83 -27.94
N GLY A 298 -24.51 -70.99 -27.52
CA GLY A 298 -25.40 -70.26 -28.43
C GLY A 298 -24.69 -69.18 -29.24
N LEU A 299 -23.68 -68.51 -28.65
CA LEU A 299 -22.90 -67.45 -29.28
C LEU A 299 -22.02 -67.96 -30.44
N ASP A 300 -21.49 -69.17 -30.31
CA ASP A 300 -20.56 -69.78 -31.28
C ASP A 300 -21.23 -70.07 -32.64
N ARG A 301 -22.56 -70.28 -32.65
CA ARG A 301 -23.37 -70.36 -33.90
C ARG A 301 -23.64 -69.00 -34.53
N ILE A 302 -23.68 -67.93 -33.74
CA ILE A 302 -24.00 -66.55 -34.18
C ILE A 302 -22.77 -65.87 -34.80
N LEU A 303 -21.58 -66.14 -34.25
CA LEU A 303 -20.30 -65.56 -34.71
C LEU A 303 -19.92 -65.91 -36.16
N ARG A 304 -20.58 -66.90 -36.79
CA ARG A 304 -20.35 -67.25 -38.20
C ARG A 304 -21.02 -66.30 -39.22
N VAL A 305 -22.00 -65.49 -38.82
CA VAL A 305 -22.78 -64.61 -39.73
C VAL A 305 -22.30 -63.15 -39.70
N ALA A 306 -21.96 -62.63 -38.52
CA ALA A 306 -21.63 -61.20 -38.32
C ALA A 306 -20.44 -60.62 -39.15
N PRO A 307 -19.36 -61.37 -39.48
CA PRO A 307 -18.21 -60.81 -40.21
C PRO A 307 -18.46 -60.43 -41.68
N ARG A 308 -19.59 -60.82 -42.27
CA ARG A 308 -19.82 -60.68 -43.72
C ARG A 308 -20.50 -59.37 -44.16
N PHE A 309 -20.92 -58.52 -43.22
CA PHE A 309 -21.54 -57.20 -43.51
C PHE A 309 -20.54 -56.04 -43.56
N HIS A 310 -19.23 -56.30 -43.67
CA HIS A 310 -18.21 -55.25 -43.73
C HIS A 310 -18.32 -54.42 -45.02
N ALA A 311 -18.70 -53.16 -44.86
CA ALA A 311 -18.72 -52.17 -45.93
C ALA A 311 -18.37 -50.79 -45.37
N ASP A 312 -17.72 -49.96 -46.18
CA ASP A 312 -17.33 -48.60 -45.81
C ASP A 312 -18.47 -47.57 -45.98
N SER A 313 -19.62 -48.02 -46.50
CA SER A 313 -20.79 -47.18 -46.73
C SER A 313 -22.10 -47.93 -46.47
N VAL A 314 -23.14 -47.17 -46.15
CA VAL A 314 -24.52 -47.68 -45.96
C VAL A 314 -25.02 -48.41 -47.20
N GLU A 315 -24.67 -47.92 -48.40
CA GLU A 315 -25.04 -48.56 -49.66
C GLU A 315 -24.32 -49.90 -49.88
N GLY A 316 -23.04 -49.99 -49.51
CA GLY A 316 -22.29 -51.23 -49.55
C GLY A 316 -22.82 -52.25 -48.55
N ALA A 317 -23.17 -51.81 -47.34
CA ALA A 317 -23.77 -52.66 -46.32
C ALA A 317 -25.14 -53.18 -46.75
N ALA A 318 -25.99 -52.33 -47.32
CA ALA A 318 -27.30 -52.73 -47.86
C ALA A 318 -27.20 -53.81 -48.95
N ALA A 319 -26.17 -53.73 -49.82
CA ALA A 319 -25.92 -54.75 -50.84
C ALA A 319 -25.47 -56.09 -50.23
N ALA A 320 -24.55 -56.05 -49.26
CA ALA A 320 -24.08 -57.23 -48.55
C ALA A 320 -25.22 -57.93 -47.77
N ILE A 321 -26.08 -57.16 -47.09
CA ILE A 321 -27.24 -57.66 -46.36
C ILE A 321 -28.18 -58.44 -47.29
N CYS A 322 -28.55 -57.88 -48.45
CA CYS A 322 -29.42 -58.58 -49.41
C CYS A 322 -28.76 -59.87 -49.95
N SER A 323 -27.48 -59.82 -50.32
CA SER A 323 -26.78 -60.98 -50.88
C SER A 323 -26.66 -62.13 -49.87
N GLU A 324 -26.28 -61.82 -48.63
CA GLU A 324 -26.16 -62.83 -47.56
C GLU A 324 -27.53 -63.36 -47.11
N ALA A 325 -28.58 -62.53 -47.13
CA ALA A 325 -29.94 -62.97 -46.85
C ALA A 325 -30.43 -63.98 -47.89
N ALA A 326 -30.22 -63.70 -49.18
CA ALA A 326 -30.57 -64.62 -50.25
C ALA A 326 -29.80 -65.95 -50.12
N ALA A 327 -28.51 -65.90 -49.82
CA ALA A 327 -27.67 -67.09 -49.67
C ALA A 327 -27.98 -67.92 -48.42
N THR A 328 -28.20 -67.27 -47.27
CA THR A 328 -28.40 -67.95 -45.98
C THR A 328 -29.72 -68.72 -45.93
N PHE A 329 -30.76 -68.19 -46.57
CA PHE A 329 -32.09 -68.78 -46.57
C PHE A 329 -32.43 -69.52 -47.87
N ASP A 330 -31.48 -69.66 -48.79
CA ASP A 330 -31.68 -70.28 -50.12
C ASP A 330 -32.89 -69.67 -50.85
N ALA A 331 -32.94 -68.33 -50.88
CA ALA A 331 -34.06 -67.56 -51.42
C ALA A 331 -33.79 -67.06 -52.84
N ASP A 332 -34.85 -67.00 -53.65
CA ASP A 332 -34.76 -66.52 -55.03
C ASP A 332 -34.47 -65.01 -55.11
N ILE A 333 -35.04 -64.24 -54.18
CA ILE A 333 -34.90 -62.77 -54.14
C ILE A 333 -34.85 -62.28 -52.69
N ALA A 334 -33.90 -61.40 -52.38
CA ALA A 334 -33.89 -60.59 -51.15
C ALA A 334 -33.92 -59.10 -51.47
N ILE A 335 -34.69 -58.32 -50.72
CA ILE A 335 -34.91 -56.90 -50.97
C ILE A 335 -34.87 -56.13 -49.66
N LEU A 336 -34.04 -55.09 -49.58
CA LEU A 336 -33.98 -54.17 -48.46
C LEU A 336 -34.62 -52.85 -48.85
N TRP A 337 -35.63 -52.45 -48.06
CA TRP A 337 -36.39 -51.23 -48.20
C TRP A 337 -36.11 -50.30 -47.03
N ARG A 338 -36.14 -48.99 -47.28
CA ARG A 338 -36.22 -47.95 -46.26
C ARG A 338 -37.67 -47.56 -46.05
N LEU A 339 -38.10 -47.50 -44.79
CA LEU A 339 -39.44 -47.08 -44.43
C LEU A 339 -39.41 -45.59 -44.06
N ARG A 340 -40.23 -44.78 -44.75
CA ARG A 340 -40.49 -43.37 -44.41
C ARG A 340 -41.97 -43.09 -44.58
N ASP A 341 -42.64 -42.60 -43.54
CA ASP A 341 -44.05 -42.19 -43.58
C ASP A 341 -44.98 -43.24 -44.23
N ARG A 342 -44.83 -44.52 -43.84
CA ARG A 342 -45.56 -45.68 -44.41
C ARG A 342 -45.36 -45.92 -45.91
N ARG A 343 -44.31 -45.35 -46.51
CA ARG A 343 -43.82 -45.67 -47.86
C ARG A 343 -42.49 -46.44 -47.78
N LEU A 344 -42.33 -47.40 -48.67
CA LEU A 344 -41.13 -48.21 -48.81
C LEU A 344 -40.32 -47.66 -50.00
N GLU A 345 -39.10 -47.20 -49.73
CA GLU A 345 -38.12 -46.77 -50.74
C GLU A 345 -37.07 -47.86 -50.94
N LEU A 346 -36.84 -48.28 -52.19
CA LEU A 346 -35.91 -49.37 -52.47
C LEU A 346 -34.47 -48.93 -52.21
N LEU A 347 -33.77 -49.61 -51.29
CA LEU A 347 -32.32 -49.44 -51.10
C LEU A 347 -31.55 -50.36 -52.04
N ARG A 348 -31.75 -51.68 -51.90
CA ARG A 348 -31.01 -52.70 -52.67
C ARG A 348 -31.80 -54.00 -52.82
N THR A 349 -31.49 -54.76 -53.88
CA THR A 349 -32.00 -56.13 -54.12
C THR A 349 -30.85 -57.09 -54.37
N ALA A 350 -31.07 -58.37 -54.12
CA ALA A 350 -30.23 -59.47 -54.59
C ALA A 350 -31.13 -60.51 -55.29
N PRO A 351 -30.92 -60.81 -56.59
CA PRO A 351 -29.92 -60.19 -57.48
C PRO A 351 -30.22 -58.70 -57.79
N PRO A 352 -29.21 -57.88 -58.11
CA PRO A 352 -29.34 -56.41 -58.21
C PRO A 352 -30.18 -55.94 -59.41
N GLU A 353 -30.32 -56.74 -60.47
CA GLU A 353 -31.10 -56.40 -61.68
C GLU A 353 -32.62 -56.63 -61.53
N THR A 354 -33.06 -57.06 -60.35
CA THR A 354 -34.45 -57.48 -60.11
C THR A 354 -35.44 -56.32 -60.13
N LEU A 355 -35.07 -55.15 -59.59
CA LEU A 355 -35.91 -53.96 -59.53
C LEU A 355 -35.07 -52.70 -59.82
N ALA A 356 -35.68 -51.70 -60.43
CA ALA A 356 -35.01 -50.43 -60.73
C ALA A 356 -34.74 -49.63 -59.44
N SER A 357 -33.56 -49.01 -59.36
CA SER A 357 -33.18 -48.11 -58.26
C SER A 357 -34.14 -46.93 -58.11
N GLY A 358 -34.50 -46.55 -56.88
CA GLY A 358 -35.42 -45.44 -56.62
C GLY A 358 -36.90 -45.80 -56.73
N LEU A 359 -37.24 -47.08 -56.94
CA LEU A 359 -38.60 -47.58 -56.87
C LEU A 359 -39.19 -47.38 -55.47
N ASP A 360 -40.44 -46.94 -55.40
CA ASP A 360 -41.21 -46.85 -54.17
C ASP A 360 -42.47 -47.74 -54.19
N ALA A 361 -42.96 -48.08 -53.01
CA ALA A 361 -44.18 -48.86 -52.80
C ALA A 361 -44.94 -48.36 -51.56
N ALA A 362 -46.27 -48.45 -51.59
CA ALA A 362 -47.07 -48.21 -50.39
C ALA A 362 -46.97 -49.40 -49.44
N LEU A 363 -46.75 -49.17 -48.15
CA LEU A 363 -46.74 -50.25 -47.14
C LEU A 363 -48.10 -50.98 -47.10
N GLU A 364 -49.18 -50.27 -47.41
CA GLU A 364 -50.57 -50.77 -47.45
C GLU A 364 -50.83 -51.83 -48.53
N ASP A 365 -49.98 -51.88 -49.57
CA ASP A 365 -50.05 -52.92 -50.62
C ASP A 365 -49.65 -54.31 -50.06
N PHE A 366 -49.04 -54.35 -48.87
CA PHE A 366 -48.58 -55.56 -48.20
C PHE A 366 -49.08 -55.61 -46.73
N PRO A 367 -50.37 -55.93 -46.50
CA PRO A 367 -50.98 -55.98 -45.15
C PRO A 367 -50.18 -56.70 -44.06
N THR A 368 -49.56 -57.84 -44.37
CA THR A 368 -48.80 -58.68 -43.43
C THR A 368 -47.42 -58.10 -43.14
N LEU A 369 -46.89 -57.31 -44.07
CA LEU A 369 -45.69 -56.51 -43.83
C LEU A 369 -46.03 -55.27 -43.00
N SER A 370 -47.18 -54.63 -43.24
CA SER A 370 -47.68 -53.55 -42.38
C SER A 370 -47.82 -54.03 -40.93
N ASP A 371 -48.48 -55.16 -40.70
CA ASP A 371 -48.62 -55.74 -39.36
C ASP A 371 -47.27 -56.13 -38.75
N ALA A 372 -46.34 -56.67 -39.55
CA ALA A 372 -44.99 -56.98 -39.09
C ALA A 372 -44.21 -55.73 -38.64
N VAL A 373 -44.33 -54.62 -39.37
CA VAL A 373 -43.75 -53.33 -39.01
C VAL A 373 -44.38 -52.79 -37.73
N ASP A 374 -45.71 -52.75 -37.66
CA ASP A 374 -46.44 -52.20 -36.51
C ASP A 374 -46.19 -53.03 -35.23
N THR A 375 -46.06 -54.36 -35.35
CA THR A 375 -45.82 -55.28 -34.22
C THR A 375 -44.33 -55.55 -33.94
N HIS A 376 -43.42 -55.09 -34.79
CA HIS A 376 -41.98 -55.39 -34.74
C HIS A 376 -41.67 -56.91 -34.74
N ARG A 377 -42.48 -57.71 -35.46
CA ARG A 377 -42.31 -59.17 -35.53
C ARG A 377 -42.03 -59.63 -36.95
N VAL A 378 -41.13 -60.59 -37.08
CA VAL A 378 -40.93 -61.30 -38.34
C VAL A 378 -42.21 -62.05 -38.68
N SER A 379 -42.71 -61.87 -39.90
CA SER A 379 -43.87 -62.61 -40.41
C SER A 379 -43.48 -63.41 -41.64
N PHE A 380 -44.16 -64.55 -41.81
CA PHE A 380 -44.03 -65.41 -42.98
C PHE A 380 -45.37 -65.45 -43.71
N VAL A 381 -45.32 -65.30 -45.03
CA VAL A 381 -46.47 -65.36 -45.91
C VAL A 381 -46.31 -66.59 -46.81
N PRO A 382 -47.15 -67.63 -46.63
CA PRO A 382 -47.07 -68.87 -47.41
C PRO A 382 -47.30 -68.64 -48.91
N ASP A 383 -48.30 -67.83 -49.29
CA ASP A 383 -48.51 -67.37 -50.65
C ASP A 383 -48.73 -65.84 -50.72
N VAL A 384 -47.72 -65.09 -51.16
CA VAL A 384 -47.77 -63.63 -51.29
C VAL A 384 -48.71 -63.14 -52.40
N GLN A 385 -49.09 -64.00 -53.36
CA GLN A 385 -50.03 -63.62 -54.41
C GLN A 385 -51.49 -63.60 -53.93
N GLU A 386 -51.78 -64.27 -52.81
CA GLU A 386 -53.10 -64.23 -52.17
C GLU A 386 -53.27 -62.99 -51.28
N GLU A 387 -52.16 -62.37 -50.88
CA GLU A 387 -52.10 -61.35 -49.84
C GLU A 387 -51.81 -59.94 -50.37
N ALA A 388 -50.89 -59.82 -51.33
CA ALA A 388 -50.49 -58.55 -51.90
C ALA A 388 -51.66 -57.86 -52.63
N ARG A 389 -51.68 -56.53 -52.62
CA ARG A 389 -52.73 -55.69 -53.21
C ARG A 389 -52.15 -54.68 -54.18
N GLY A 390 -53.03 -54.04 -54.97
CA GLY A 390 -52.68 -52.91 -55.82
C GLY A 390 -51.50 -53.18 -56.75
N GLU A 391 -50.59 -52.20 -56.84
CA GLU A 391 -49.36 -52.32 -57.64
C GLU A 391 -48.38 -53.36 -57.06
N GLY A 392 -48.42 -53.59 -55.73
CA GLY A 392 -47.63 -54.63 -55.07
C GLY A 392 -47.93 -56.03 -55.61
N LEU A 393 -49.22 -56.36 -55.84
CA LEU A 393 -49.64 -57.65 -56.39
C LEU A 393 -49.17 -57.86 -57.82
N GLU A 394 -49.26 -56.83 -58.67
CA GLU A 394 -48.76 -56.89 -60.05
C GLU A 394 -47.26 -57.19 -60.09
N ARG A 395 -46.49 -56.57 -59.19
CA ARG A 395 -45.04 -56.79 -59.05
C ARG A 395 -44.72 -58.20 -58.56
N VAL A 396 -45.41 -58.69 -57.53
CA VAL A 396 -45.25 -60.05 -56.99
C VAL A 396 -45.53 -61.10 -58.08
N ARG A 397 -46.60 -60.93 -58.87
CA ARG A 397 -46.93 -61.82 -60.00
C ARG A 397 -45.90 -61.77 -61.11
N LYS A 398 -45.44 -60.56 -61.50
CA LYS A 398 -44.42 -60.38 -62.54
C LYS A 398 -43.09 -61.05 -62.18
N LEU A 399 -42.71 -61.02 -60.90
CA LEU A 399 -41.51 -61.67 -60.39
C LEU A 399 -41.70 -63.18 -60.11
N GLY A 400 -42.93 -63.69 -60.22
CA GLY A 400 -43.25 -65.10 -59.97
C GLY A 400 -43.10 -65.53 -58.51
N LEU A 401 -43.17 -64.58 -57.56
CA LEU A 401 -42.97 -64.86 -56.15
C LEU A 401 -44.19 -65.56 -55.54
N ARG A 402 -43.94 -66.52 -54.65
CA ARG A 402 -44.94 -67.37 -53.99
C ARG A 402 -44.80 -67.29 -52.48
N SER A 403 -43.69 -67.65 -51.85
CA SER A 403 -43.55 -67.45 -50.39
C SER A 403 -42.65 -66.27 -50.05
N SER A 404 -42.84 -65.64 -48.88
CA SER A 404 -41.98 -64.54 -48.44
C SER A 404 -41.90 -64.38 -46.92
N PHE A 405 -40.70 -64.10 -46.42
CA PHE A 405 -40.48 -63.53 -45.10
C PHE A 405 -40.47 -62.01 -45.17
N ARG A 406 -41.15 -61.39 -44.22
CA ARG A 406 -41.19 -59.94 -44.01
C ARG A 406 -40.54 -59.64 -42.67
N VAL A 407 -39.44 -58.90 -42.72
CA VAL A 407 -38.51 -58.78 -41.60
C VAL A 407 -38.28 -57.30 -41.31
N PRO A 408 -38.93 -56.74 -40.29
CA PRO A 408 -38.62 -55.39 -39.84
C PRO A 408 -37.21 -55.35 -39.23
N ILE A 409 -36.45 -54.31 -39.55
CA ILE A 409 -35.12 -54.02 -39.00
C ILE A 409 -35.18 -52.64 -38.33
N ALA A 410 -35.02 -52.63 -37.02
CA ALA A 410 -34.82 -51.41 -36.25
C ALA A 410 -33.33 -51.12 -36.11
N ILE A 411 -32.93 -49.86 -36.27
CA ILE A 411 -31.56 -49.38 -36.03
C ILE A 411 -31.53 -48.74 -34.64
N GLY A 412 -30.56 -49.09 -33.78
CA GLY A 412 -30.46 -48.50 -32.43
C GLY A 412 -31.59 -48.87 -31.45
N GLY A 413 -32.41 -49.88 -31.75
CA GLY A 413 -33.51 -50.34 -30.88
C GLY A 413 -34.75 -49.43 -30.87
N GLY A 414 -34.85 -48.48 -31.80
CA GLY A 414 -36.00 -47.59 -32.00
C GLY A 414 -37.07 -48.16 -32.92
N ASP A 415 -37.80 -47.27 -33.61
CA ASP A 415 -38.83 -47.65 -34.59
C ASP A 415 -38.20 -48.39 -35.79
N VAL A 416 -39.03 -49.16 -36.51
CA VAL A 416 -38.60 -49.85 -37.73
C VAL A 416 -38.27 -48.84 -38.82
N GLU A 417 -36.98 -48.67 -39.14
CA GLU A 417 -36.53 -47.78 -40.21
C GLU A 417 -36.30 -48.53 -41.53
N LEU A 418 -36.03 -49.83 -41.46
CA LEU A 418 -35.71 -50.67 -42.61
C LEU A 418 -36.55 -51.94 -42.61
N VAL A 419 -36.81 -52.47 -43.80
CA VAL A 419 -37.54 -53.72 -43.98
C VAL A 419 -36.78 -54.61 -44.95
N LEU A 420 -36.42 -55.81 -44.49
CA LEU A 420 -35.87 -56.86 -45.33
C LEU A 420 -36.98 -57.84 -45.74
N ILE A 421 -37.06 -58.11 -47.03
CA ILE A 421 -38.02 -59.02 -47.64
C ILE A 421 -37.24 -60.14 -48.32
N VAL A 422 -37.46 -61.38 -47.92
CA VAL A 422 -36.78 -62.56 -48.48
C VAL A 422 -37.85 -63.47 -49.08
N SER A 423 -37.78 -63.76 -50.38
CA SER A 423 -38.88 -64.39 -51.11
C SER A 423 -38.43 -65.54 -52.02
N TRP A 424 -39.35 -66.48 -52.23
CA TRP A 424 -39.19 -67.67 -53.07
C TRP A 424 -40.24 -67.71 -54.17
N LYS A 425 -39.92 -68.32 -55.30
CA LYS A 425 -40.83 -68.56 -56.44
C LYS A 425 -41.69 -69.82 -56.28
N LYS A 426 -41.50 -70.55 -55.18
CA LYS A 426 -42.26 -71.76 -54.79
C LYS A 426 -42.96 -71.54 -53.45
N ILE A 427 -44.05 -72.26 -53.21
CA ILE A 427 -44.63 -72.35 -51.86
C ILE A 427 -43.69 -73.21 -51.00
N ILE A 428 -43.21 -72.66 -49.89
CA ILE A 428 -42.47 -73.41 -48.86
C ILE A 428 -43.39 -73.73 -47.67
N ALA A 429 -43.07 -74.80 -46.93
CA ALA A 429 -43.79 -75.18 -45.72
C ALA A 429 -43.64 -74.10 -44.63
N ASP A 430 -44.59 -74.05 -43.70
CA ASP A 430 -44.52 -73.12 -42.58
C ASP A 430 -43.19 -73.28 -41.81
N PRO A 431 -42.48 -72.16 -41.57
CA PRO A 431 -41.17 -72.20 -40.94
C PRO A 431 -41.29 -72.66 -39.50
N ASP A 432 -40.38 -73.54 -39.09
CA ASP A 432 -40.30 -73.94 -37.69
C ASP A 432 -39.83 -72.76 -36.80
N PRO A 433 -40.02 -72.86 -35.47
CA PRO A 433 -39.59 -71.81 -34.55
C PRO A 433 -38.08 -71.50 -34.62
N ALA A 434 -37.26 -72.44 -35.09
CA ALA A 434 -35.82 -72.24 -35.24
C ALA A 434 -35.49 -71.33 -36.43
N MET A 435 -36.18 -71.49 -37.56
CA MET A 435 -36.04 -70.65 -38.75
C MET A 435 -36.51 -69.21 -38.49
N ILE A 436 -37.64 -69.03 -37.79
CA ILE A 436 -38.12 -67.69 -37.39
C ILE A 436 -37.11 -67.01 -36.45
N ALA A 437 -36.55 -67.76 -35.49
CA ALA A 437 -35.52 -67.23 -34.59
C ALA A 437 -34.23 -66.87 -35.32
N LEU A 438 -33.84 -67.62 -36.36
CA LEU A 438 -32.69 -67.33 -37.20
C LEU A 438 -32.91 -66.05 -38.03
N MET A 439 -34.07 -65.89 -38.65
CA MET A 439 -34.43 -64.70 -39.44
C MET A 439 -34.46 -63.43 -38.57
N ARG A 440 -35.04 -63.51 -37.37
CA ARG A 440 -35.03 -62.38 -36.41
C ARG A 440 -33.61 -61.98 -36.02
N ARG A 441 -32.75 -62.94 -35.69
CA ARG A 441 -31.35 -62.67 -35.34
C ARG A 441 -30.56 -62.08 -36.52
N PHE A 442 -30.83 -62.52 -37.74
CA PHE A 442 -30.23 -61.92 -38.94
C PHE A 442 -30.61 -60.45 -39.08
N ALA A 443 -31.90 -60.12 -38.87
CA ALA A 443 -32.41 -58.75 -38.87
C ALA A 443 -31.70 -57.86 -37.82
N ASP A 444 -31.58 -58.37 -36.58
CA ASP A 444 -30.92 -57.66 -35.49
C ASP A 444 -29.43 -57.38 -35.80
N GLN A 445 -28.73 -58.33 -36.42
CA GLN A 445 -27.33 -58.16 -36.83
C GLN A 445 -27.17 -57.17 -38.00
N ALA A 446 -28.09 -57.18 -38.97
CA ALA A 446 -28.10 -56.23 -40.06
C ALA A 446 -28.36 -54.78 -39.55
N GLY A 447 -29.29 -54.61 -38.60
CA GLY A 447 -29.53 -53.33 -37.92
C GLY A 447 -28.30 -52.83 -37.17
N PHE A 448 -27.63 -53.70 -36.40
CA PHE A 448 -26.41 -53.35 -35.68
C PHE A 448 -25.25 -52.96 -36.61
N ALA A 449 -25.05 -53.67 -37.74
CA ALA A 449 -23.99 -53.36 -38.69
C ALA A 449 -24.17 -51.95 -39.30
N LEU A 450 -25.40 -51.58 -39.63
CA LEU A 450 -25.73 -50.25 -40.17
C LEU A 450 -25.56 -49.15 -39.10
N GLU A 451 -25.93 -49.41 -37.85
CA GLU A 451 -25.70 -48.48 -36.72
C GLU A 451 -24.21 -48.19 -36.50
N GLN A 452 -23.34 -49.20 -36.60
CA GLN A 452 -21.90 -49.04 -36.43
C GLN A 452 -21.26 -48.17 -37.52
N ILE A 453 -21.73 -48.26 -38.77
CA ILE A 453 -21.25 -47.44 -39.89
C ILE A 453 -21.63 -45.96 -39.66
N GLU A 454 -22.88 -45.68 -39.29
CA GLU A 454 -23.33 -44.33 -38.95
C GLU A 454 -22.59 -43.75 -37.74
N ARG A 455 -22.36 -44.57 -36.70
CA ARG A 455 -21.61 -44.16 -35.51
C ARG A 455 -20.16 -43.79 -35.83
N ARG A 456 -19.46 -44.56 -36.67
CA ARG A 456 -18.08 -44.25 -37.10
C ARG A 456 -18.01 -42.96 -37.88
N ARG A 457 -18.98 -42.70 -38.77
CA ARG A 457 -19.08 -41.44 -39.50
C ARG A 457 -19.27 -40.25 -38.56
N ALA A 458 -20.20 -40.36 -37.61
CA ALA A 458 -20.43 -39.32 -36.60
C ALA A 458 -19.19 -39.06 -35.73
N GLN A 459 -18.45 -40.11 -35.36
CA GLN A 459 -17.19 -39.97 -34.62
C GLN A 459 -16.08 -39.31 -35.44
N ALA A 460 -15.96 -39.62 -36.73
CA ALA A 460 -14.98 -38.97 -37.62
C ALA A 460 -15.28 -37.48 -37.81
N GLU A 461 -16.55 -37.10 -37.99
CA GLU A 461 -16.97 -35.69 -38.06
C GLU A 461 -16.74 -34.95 -36.74
N ALA A 462 -17.01 -35.60 -35.59
CA ALA A 462 -16.73 -35.02 -34.28
C ALA A 462 -15.23 -34.83 -34.01
N ALA A 463 -14.39 -35.79 -34.42
CA ALA A 463 -12.94 -35.67 -34.31
C ALA A 463 -12.40 -34.51 -35.17
N LYS A 464 -12.91 -34.33 -36.39
CA LYS A 464 -12.54 -33.22 -37.27
C LYS A 464 -12.89 -31.85 -36.69
N ARG A 465 -14.11 -31.69 -36.13
CA ARG A 465 -14.52 -30.45 -35.44
C ARG A 465 -13.67 -30.16 -34.20
N THR A 466 -13.26 -31.20 -33.48
CA THR A 466 -12.38 -31.07 -32.31
C THR A 466 -11.01 -30.55 -32.72
N GLU A 467 -10.45 -31.06 -33.81
CA GLU A 467 -9.16 -30.62 -34.36
C GLU A 467 -9.21 -29.17 -34.88
N GLU A 468 -10.27 -28.77 -35.59
CA GLU A 468 -10.49 -27.38 -36.01
C GLU A 468 -10.56 -26.43 -34.81
N THR A 469 -11.26 -26.83 -33.75
CA THR A 469 -11.38 -26.07 -32.51
C THR A 469 -10.02 -25.95 -31.79
N ARG A 470 -9.24 -27.03 -31.75
CA ARG A 470 -7.90 -27.05 -31.15
C ARG A 470 -6.97 -26.06 -31.84
N ARG A 471 -6.92 -26.07 -33.18
CA ARG A 471 -6.07 -25.13 -33.95
C ARG A 471 -6.45 -23.68 -33.71
N LEU A 472 -7.75 -23.37 -33.64
CA LEU A 472 -8.20 -22.00 -33.33
C LEU A 472 -7.82 -21.60 -31.89
N GLN A 473 -7.92 -22.52 -30.92
CA GLN A 473 -7.49 -22.28 -29.54
C GLN A 473 -5.98 -22.01 -29.44
N GLU A 474 -5.15 -22.68 -30.24
CA GLU A 474 -3.70 -22.43 -30.29
C GLU A 474 -3.38 -21.02 -30.79
N VAL A 475 -4.04 -20.58 -31.87
CA VAL A 475 -3.90 -19.19 -32.37
C VAL A 475 -4.35 -18.19 -31.31
N THR A 476 -5.52 -18.40 -30.68
CA THR A 476 -5.99 -17.51 -29.61
C THR A 476 -5.04 -17.47 -28.41
N ALA A 477 -4.44 -18.61 -28.03
CA ALA A 477 -3.47 -18.67 -26.94
C ALA A 477 -2.19 -17.91 -27.30
N ALA A 478 -1.65 -18.09 -28.52
CA ALA A 478 -0.47 -17.37 -28.99
C ALA A 478 -0.71 -15.85 -29.06
N LEU A 479 -1.84 -15.43 -29.61
CA LEU A 479 -2.25 -14.01 -29.67
C LEU A 479 -2.51 -13.38 -28.28
N SER A 480 -2.73 -14.19 -27.24
CA SER A 480 -2.90 -13.69 -25.87
C SER A 480 -1.57 -13.41 -25.17
N LEU A 481 -0.48 -14.00 -25.65
CA LEU A 481 0.87 -13.75 -25.14
C LEU A 481 1.55 -12.56 -25.83
N ALA A 482 1.13 -12.25 -27.06
CA ALA A 482 1.61 -11.10 -27.81
C ALA A 482 1.18 -9.78 -27.16
N SER A 483 2.14 -8.89 -26.94
CA SER A 483 1.98 -7.63 -26.20
C SER A 483 1.96 -6.39 -27.09
N THR A 484 2.61 -6.46 -28.25
CA THR A 484 2.69 -5.36 -29.22
C THR A 484 1.92 -5.65 -30.51
N SER A 485 1.52 -4.62 -31.26
CA SER A 485 0.85 -4.80 -32.55
C SER A 485 1.68 -5.59 -33.56
N THR A 486 3.00 -5.46 -33.51
CA THR A 486 3.95 -6.21 -34.34
C THR A 486 3.96 -7.69 -33.95
N GLU A 487 4.11 -8.02 -32.66
CA GLU A 487 4.06 -9.40 -32.17
C GLU A 487 2.72 -10.09 -32.51
N VAL A 488 1.61 -9.36 -32.36
CA VAL A 488 0.28 -9.87 -32.70
C VAL A 488 0.18 -10.14 -34.21
N SER A 489 0.73 -9.25 -35.05
CA SER A 489 0.72 -9.39 -36.51
C SER A 489 1.61 -10.53 -36.98
N ASP A 490 2.83 -10.66 -36.44
CA ASP A 490 3.77 -11.75 -36.76
C ASP A 490 3.20 -13.12 -36.36
N THR A 491 2.62 -13.19 -35.16
CA THR A 491 1.97 -14.41 -34.65
C THR A 491 0.80 -14.80 -35.54
N CYS A 492 -0.03 -13.82 -35.91
CA CYS A 492 -1.15 -14.03 -36.82
C CYS A 492 -0.68 -14.58 -38.17
N LEU A 493 0.29 -13.91 -38.77
CA LEU A 493 0.81 -14.23 -40.09
C LEU A 493 1.44 -15.62 -40.09
N THR A 494 2.27 -15.94 -39.10
CA THR A 494 2.94 -17.25 -38.98
C THR A 494 1.92 -18.41 -38.94
N HIS A 495 0.94 -18.33 -38.03
CA HIS A 495 -0.04 -19.41 -37.89
C HIS A 495 -1.00 -19.52 -39.08
N VAL A 496 -1.35 -18.38 -39.70
CA VAL A 496 -2.23 -18.39 -40.86
C VAL A 496 -1.51 -18.96 -42.08
N LEU A 497 -0.27 -18.55 -42.35
CA LEU A 497 0.52 -19.07 -43.47
C LEU A 497 0.76 -20.58 -43.35
N GLU A 498 1.10 -21.07 -42.14
CA GLU A 498 1.29 -22.50 -41.90
C GLU A 498 0.00 -23.30 -42.10
N ALA A 499 -1.14 -22.81 -41.62
CA ALA A 499 -2.40 -23.55 -41.64
C ALA A 499 -2.98 -23.75 -43.05
N VAL A 500 -2.74 -22.82 -43.97
CA VAL A 500 -3.18 -22.93 -45.38
C VAL A 500 -2.03 -23.17 -46.35
N GLU A 501 -0.83 -23.42 -45.83
CA GLU A 501 0.41 -23.64 -46.58
C GLU A 501 0.64 -22.56 -47.66
N ALA A 502 0.44 -21.30 -47.27
CA ALA A 502 0.72 -20.16 -48.13
C ALA A 502 2.20 -19.75 -48.02
N GLU A 503 2.80 -19.33 -49.13
CA GLU A 503 4.23 -19.03 -49.20
C GLU A 503 4.59 -17.59 -48.81
N ALA A 504 3.65 -16.65 -48.89
CA ALA A 504 3.90 -15.26 -48.53
C ALA A 504 2.64 -14.55 -47.98
N GLY A 505 2.85 -13.47 -47.25
CA GLY A 505 1.77 -12.61 -46.76
C GLY A 505 2.28 -11.42 -45.97
N PHE A 506 1.37 -10.49 -45.66
CA PHE A 506 1.65 -9.33 -44.83
C PHE A 506 0.39 -8.83 -44.12
N VAL A 507 0.59 -8.09 -43.03
CA VAL A 507 -0.46 -7.38 -42.30
C VAL A 507 -0.31 -5.89 -42.52
N VAL A 508 -1.40 -5.25 -42.94
CA VAL A 508 -1.47 -3.81 -43.17
C VAL A 508 -2.50 -3.17 -42.26
N LEU A 509 -2.14 -2.07 -41.60
CA LEU A 509 -3.04 -1.27 -40.77
C LEU A 509 -3.30 0.10 -41.40
N SER A 510 -4.54 0.58 -41.30
CA SER A 510 -4.93 1.92 -41.76
C SER A 510 -4.67 2.97 -40.66
N ARG A 511 -4.00 4.09 -40.99
CA ARG A 511 -3.83 5.22 -40.06
C ARG A 511 -5.13 6.05 -39.92
N PRO A 512 -5.31 6.80 -38.80
CA PRO A 512 -6.51 7.61 -38.56
C PRO A 512 -6.81 8.66 -39.64
N GLU A 513 -5.77 9.12 -40.36
CA GLU A 513 -5.86 10.09 -41.46
C GLU A 513 -6.39 9.48 -42.77
N GLY A 514 -6.68 8.17 -42.80
CA GLY A 514 -7.56 7.54 -43.78
C GLY A 514 -6.98 7.31 -45.18
N VAL A 515 -5.77 7.79 -45.48
CA VAL A 515 -5.16 7.66 -46.83
C VAL A 515 -3.90 6.79 -46.83
N ILE A 516 -3.28 6.58 -45.68
CA ILE A 516 -1.98 5.90 -45.55
C ILE A 516 -2.15 4.52 -44.91
N VAL A 517 -1.49 3.53 -45.51
CA VAL A 517 -1.32 2.17 -45.00
C VAL A 517 0.06 2.00 -44.36
N ASP A 518 0.11 1.26 -43.27
CA ASP A 518 1.36 0.91 -42.58
C ASP A 518 1.54 -0.61 -42.58
N PHE A 519 2.66 -1.10 -43.10
CA PHE A 519 3.00 -2.52 -43.12
C PHE A 519 3.61 -2.88 -41.76
N VAL A 520 2.86 -3.63 -40.96
CA VAL A 520 3.25 -3.94 -39.58
C VAL A 520 4.09 -5.21 -39.50
N SER A 521 3.85 -6.14 -40.43
CA SER A 521 4.52 -7.44 -40.50
C SER A 521 4.42 -7.98 -41.91
N SER A 522 5.45 -8.69 -42.35
CA SER A 522 5.50 -9.39 -43.64
C SER A 522 6.31 -10.68 -43.52
N THR A 523 6.03 -11.64 -44.39
CA THR A 523 6.76 -12.91 -44.50
C THR A 523 6.69 -13.37 -45.95
N GLY A 524 7.80 -13.80 -46.53
CA GLY A 524 7.84 -14.35 -47.90
C GLY A 524 7.90 -13.32 -49.03
N TYR A 525 7.89 -12.02 -48.70
CA TYR A 525 8.16 -10.89 -49.60
C TYR A 525 9.51 -10.24 -49.30
N THR A 526 10.19 -9.73 -50.33
CA THR A 526 11.40 -8.90 -50.22
C THR A 526 11.06 -7.44 -49.94
N ASP A 527 12.03 -6.64 -49.48
CA ASP A 527 11.82 -5.21 -49.18
C ASP A 527 11.37 -4.42 -50.43
N ASP A 528 11.95 -4.71 -51.60
CA ASP A 528 11.56 -4.09 -52.89
C ASP A 528 10.10 -4.42 -53.27
N GLU A 529 9.66 -5.66 -53.02
CA GLU A 529 8.28 -6.10 -53.26
C GLU A 529 7.30 -5.42 -52.29
N LEU A 530 7.69 -5.22 -51.02
CA LEU A 530 6.89 -4.51 -50.03
C LEU A 530 6.80 -3.01 -50.32
N GLU A 531 7.89 -2.40 -50.77
CA GLU A 531 7.90 -1.00 -51.21
C GLU A 531 6.94 -0.81 -52.39
N HIS A 532 6.94 -1.75 -53.36
CA HIS A 532 5.97 -1.74 -54.46
C HIS A 532 4.52 -1.84 -53.96
N TRP A 533 4.23 -2.76 -53.02
CA TRP A 533 2.91 -2.85 -52.40
C TRP A 533 2.52 -1.58 -51.62
N GLY A 534 3.50 -0.87 -51.04
CA GLY A 534 3.32 0.40 -50.34
C GLY A 534 3.03 1.61 -51.24
N THR A 535 3.21 1.50 -52.56
CA THR A 535 2.87 2.58 -53.51
C THR A 535 1.37 2.75 -53.75
N PHE A 536 0.56 1.74 -53.41
CA PHE A 536 -0.89 1.75 -53.63
C PHE A 536 -1.64 2.46 -52.49
N ALA A 537 -2.44 3.47 -52.84
CA ALA A 537 -3.31 4.17 -51.90
C ALA A 537 -4.55 3.32 -51.50
N LEU A 538 -5.24 3.69 -50.42
CA LEU A 538 -6.42 2.96 -49.91
C LEU A 538 -7.63 2.94 -50.87
N ASP A 539 -7.68 3.85 -51.85
CA ASP A 539 -8.68 3.88 -52.91
C ASP A 539 -8.28 3.10 -54.17
N SER A 540 -7.05 2.56 -54.19
CA SER A 540 -6.52 1.80 -55.32
C SER A 540 -7.22 0.45 -55.45
N ASN A 541 -7.33 -0.02 -56.69
CA ASN A 541 -7.99 -1.27 -57.00
C ASN A 541 -7.10 -2.51 -56.77
N VAL A 542 -6.62 -2.67 -55.55
CA VAL A 542 -5.76 -3.79 -55.11
C VAL A 542 -6.45 -4.65 -54.05
N PRO A 543 -6.08 -5.93 -53.88
CA PRO A 543 -6.85 -6.89 -53.07
C PRO A 543 -7.03 -6.45 -51.61
N PHE A 544 -5.97 -6.00 -50.93
CA PHE A 544 -6.05 -5.57 -49.53
C PHE A 544 -6.85 -4.27 -49.35
N ALA A 545 -6.68 -3.29 -50.26
CA ALA A 545 -7.42 -2.03 -50.22
C ALA A 545 -8.93 -2.26 -50.42
N ARG A 546 -9.30 -3.15 -51.36
CA ARG A 546 -10.69 -3.55 -51.58
C ARG A 546 -11.27 -4.29 -50.36
N ALA A 547 -10.50 -5.15 -49.71
CA ALA A 547 -10.93 -5.81 -48.47
C ALA A 547 -11.14 -4.79 -47.34
N ILE A 548 -10.26 -3.80 -47.18
CA ILE A 548 -10.41 -2.72 -46.19
C ILE A 548 -11.67 -1.88 -46.47
N ALA A 549 -11.86 -1.46 -47.72
CA ALA A 549 -12.96 -0.58 -48.13
C ALA A 549 -14.34 -1.25 -48.07
N SER A 550 -14.44 -2.51 -48.53
CA SER A 550 -15.70 -3.27 -48.49
C SER A 550 -15.96 -3.89 -47.11
N GLY A 551 -14.90 -4.17 -46.36
CA GLY A 551 -14.94 -5.00 -45.16
C GLY A 551 -15.31 -6.47 -45.44
N GLU A 552 -15.31 -6.90 -46.70
CA GLU A 552 -15.56 -8.28 -47.10
C GLU A 552 -14.24 -8.97 -47.51
N PRO A 553 -14.09 -10.28 -47.25
CA PRO A 553 -12.99 -11.09 -47.77
C PRO A 553 -12.89 -11.04 -49.29
N VAL A 554 -11.69 -10.84 -49.81
CA VAL A 554 -11.37 -10.93 -51.24
C VAL A 554 -10.65 -12.25 -51.50
N TRP A 555 -11.25 -13.08 -52.35
CA TRP A 555 -10.69 -14.36 -52.79
C TRP A 555 -10.35 -14.24 -54.28
N ALA A 556 -9.07 -14.28 -54.62
CA ALA A 556 -8.61 -14.26 -56.01
C ALA A 556 -7.60 -15.41 -56.19
N LEU A 557 -8.09 -16.64 -56.21
CA LEU A 557 -7.28 -17.86 -56.12
C LEU A 557 -6.79 -18.37 -57.49
N THR A 558 -7.21 -17.71 -58.56
CA THR A 558 -6.83 -18.01 -59.93
C THR A 558 -6.31 -16.77 -60.65
N LEU A 559 -5.43 -16.96 -61.64
CA LEU A 559 -4.91 -15.88 -62.48
C LEU A 559 -6.01 -15.04 -63.17
N ALA A 560 -7.15 -15.66 -63.48
CA ALA A 560 -8.30 -14.97 -64.08
C ALA A 560 -8.99 -14.01 -63.09
N GLU A 561 -9.10 -14.39 -61.82
CA GLU A 561 -9.65 -13.55 -60.76
C GLU A 561 -8.67 -12.44 -60.36
N MET A 562 -7.37 -12.74 -60.35
CA MET A 562 -6.30 -11.77 -60.06
C MET A 562 -6.21 -10.68 -61.13
N ALA A 563 -6.46 -11.01 -62.40
CA ALA A 563 -6.43 -10.05 -63.51
C ALA A 563 -7.41 -8.87 -63.38
N GLY A 564 -8.39 -8.96 -62.46
CA GLY A 564 -9.32 -7.87 -62.13
C GLY A 564 -8.78 -6.81 -61.17
N PHE A 565 -7.53 -6.94 -60.71
CA PHE A 565 -6.87 -6.00 -59.80
C PHE A 565 -5.73 -5.27 -60.51
N SER A 566 -5.47 -4.03 -60.07
CA SER A 566 -4.48 -3.12 -60.64
C SER A 566 -3.07 -3.36 -60.07
N VAL A 567 -2.66 -4.63 -60.02
CA VAL A 567 -1.34 -5.06 -59.54
C VAL A 567 -0.52 -5.49 -60.77
N GLY A 568 0.74 -5.06 -60.88
CA GLY A 568 1.64 -5.45 -61.97
C GLY A 568 1.92 -6.97 -62.00
N ARG A 569 2.50 -7.48 -63.10
CA ARG A 569 2.95 -8.90 -63.20
C ARG A 569 4.29 -9.16 -62.49
N ASP A 570 4.70 -8.27 -61.60
CA ASP A 570 6.03 -8.27 -61.00
C ASP A 570 6.16 -9.27 -59.83
N PHE A 571 5.06 -9.92 -59.43
CA PHE A 571 5.01 -10.95 -58.39
C PHE A 571 4.87 -12.36 -59.00
N ASP A 572 5.50 -13.37 -58.38
CA ASP A 572 5.35 -14.79 -58.73
C ASP A 572 4.07 -15.43 -58.15
N ASP A 573 3.13 -14.58 -57.70
CA ASP A 573 1.89 -15.00 -57.06
C ASP A 573 0.88 -15.50 -58.09
N GLN A 574 0.27 -16.65 -57.80
CA GLN A 574 -0.77 -17.28 -58.63
C GLN A 574 -2.13 -17.37 -57.93
N GLY A 575 -2.22 -16.86 -56.70
CA GLY A 575 -3.46 -16.66 -55.97
C GLY A 575 -3.28 -15.71 -54.78
N TRP A 576 -4.32 -14.94 -54.46
CA TRP A 576 -4.38 -14.01 -53.34
C TRP A 576 -5.63 -14.21 -52.48
N VAL A 577 -5.45 -13.97 -51.18
CA VAL A 577 -6.52 -13.84 -50.20
C VAL A 577 -6.26 -12.59 -49.38
N SER A 578 -7.22 -11.67 -49.38
CA SER A 578 -7.19 -10.50 -48.48
C SER A 578 -8.37 -10.55 -47.54
N LEU A 579 -8.10 -10.55 -46.24
CA LEU A 579 -9.08 -10.68 -45.18
C LEU A 579 -9.10 -9.39 -44.35
N PRO A 580 -10.25 -8.72 -44.20
CA PRO A 580 -10.33 -7.48 -43.44
C PRO A 580 -10.19 -7.71 -41.93
N LEU A 581 -9.36 -6.92 -41.28
CA LEU A 581 -9.23 -6.88 -39.82
C LEU A 581 -10.39 -6.08 -39.23
N ARG A 582 -11.54 -6.74 -39.12
CA ARG A 582 -12.80 -6.15 -38.68
C ARG A 582 -12.99 -6.28 -37.18
N THR A 583 -13.34 -5.17 -36.54
CA THR A 583 -13.74 -5.10 -35.13
C THR A 583 -15.08 -4.38 -35.00
N ALA A 584 -15.64 -4.35 -33.78
CA ALA A 584 -16.83 -3.54 -33.49
C ALA A 584 -16.61 -2.04 -33.75
N ALA A 585 -15.36 -1.57 -33.70
CA ALA A 585 -14.98 -0.18 -33.95
C ALA A 585 -14.76 0.14 -35.44
N GLY A 586 -14.89 -0.85 -36.34
CA GLY A 586 -14.68 -0.71 -37.79
C GLY A 586 -13.58 -1.63 -38.33
N VAL A 587 -13.31 -1.49 -39.64
CA VAL A 587 -12.20 -2.18 -40.31
C VAL A 587 -10.93 -1.35 -40.10
N ARG A 588 -9.88 -1.98 -39.55
CA ARG A 588 -8.63 -1.30 -39.16
C ARG A 588 -7.45 -1.62 -40.06
N GLY A 589 -7.63 -2.51 -41.02
CA GLY A 589 -6.56 -3.05 -41.84
C GLY A 589 -6.98 -4.33 -42.56
N ALA A 590 -6.01 -5.03 -43.13
CA ALA A 590 -6.21 -6.34 -43.75
C ALA A 590 -5.01 -7.25 -43.53
N LEU A 591 -5.28 -8.56 -43.49
CA LEU A 591 -4.27 -9.60 -43.66
C LEU A 591 -4.28 -10.03 -45.13
N HIS A 592 -3.15 -9.90 -45.81
CA HIS A 592 -2.96 -10.36 -47.18
C HIS A 592 -2.10 -11.63 -47.19
N ILE A 593 -2.51 -12.61 -48.00
CA ILE A 593 -1.85 -13.90 -48.12
C ILE A 593 -1.77 -14.23 -49.61
N ALA A 594 -0.63 -14.76 -50.04
CA ALA A 594 -0.36 -15.13 -51.41
C ALA A 594 0.08 -16.59 -51.55
N PHE A 595 -0.31 -17.18 -52.67
CA PHE A 595 0.03 -18.54 -53.06
C PHE A 595 0.84 -18.51 -54.36
N ARG A 596 1.98 -19.21 -54.39
CA ARG A 596 2.82 -19.31 -55.61
C ARG A 596 2.33 -20.36 -56.60
N ARG A 597 1.32 -21.13 -56.22
CA ARG A 597 0.64 -22.11 -57.07
C ARG A 597 -0.88 -21.93 -56.97
N PRO A 598 -1.64 -22.22 -58.05
CA PRO A 598 -3.08 -22.17 -58.00
C PRO A 598 -3.59 -23.19 -56.98
N ARG A 599 -4.45 -22.74 -56.06
CA ARG A 599 -5.00 -23.58 -54.99
C ARG A 599 -6.48 -23.31 -54.82
N GLU A 600 -7.28 -24.37 -54.75
CA GLU A 600 -8.67 -24.26 -54.30
C GLU A 600 -8.74 -24.40 -52.78
N LEU A 601 -9.28 -23.39 -52.10
CA LEU A 601 -9.55 -23.43 -50.66
C LEU A 601 -10.94 -24.02 -50.41
N ARG A 602 -11.00 -25.06 -49.57
CA ARG A 602 -12.26 -25.67 -49.11
C ARG A 602 -13.05 -24.69 -48.23
N ASP A 603 -14.36 -24.89 -48.14
CA ASP A 603 -15.24 -24.04 -47.30
C ASP A 603 -14.85 -24.06 -45.81
N GLU A 604 -14.21 -25.14 -45.34
CA GLU A 604 -13.66 -25.25 -43.99
C GLU A 604 -12.44 -24.34 -43.79
N GLU A 605 -11.51 -24.31 -44.76
CA GLU A 605 -10.31 -23.45 -44.72
C GLU A 605 -10.70 -21.97 -44.79
N ARG A 606 -11.69 -21.63 -45.62
CA ARG A 606 -12.23 -20.25 -45.70
C ARG A 606 -12.85 -19.80 -44.38
N ARG A 607 -13.66 -20.65 -43.74
CA ARG A 607 -14.28 -20.36 -42.44
C ARG A 607 -13.23 -20.23 -41.33
N TRP A 608 -12.23 -21.11 -41.33
CA TRP A 608 -11.14 -21.05 -40.35
C TRP A 608 -10.31 -19.78 -40.50
N LEU A 609 -9.93 -19.41 -41.73
CA LEU A 609 -9.19 -18.17 -42.02
C LEU A 609 -9.93 -16.92 -41.53
N GLN A 610 -11.24 -16.84 -41.77
CA GLN A 610 -12.05 -15.72 -41.29
C GLN A 610 -12.11 -15.68 -39.75
N ALA A 611 -12.23 -16.84 -39.10
CA ALA A 611 -12.22 -16.92 -37.64
C ALA A 611 -10.86 -16.49 -37.06
N ALA A 612 -9.75 -16.96 -37.63
CA ALA A 612 -8.39 -16.60 -37.22
C ALA A 612 -8.13 -15.10 -37.38
N VAL A 613 -8.50 -14.52 -38.53
CA VAL A 613 -8.35 -13.07 -38.77
C VAL A 613 -9.23 -12.24 -37.83
N SER A 614 -10.42 -12.72 -37.47
CA SER A 614 -11.24 -12.04 -36.46
C SER A 614 -10.57 -12.04 -35.08
N GLN A 615 -9.93 -13.13 -34.68
CA GLN A 615 -9.13 -13.18 -33.43
C GLN A 615 -7.94 -12.22 -33.50
N CYS A 616 -7.22 -12.16 -34.63
CA CYS A 616 -6.13 -11.19 -34.81
C CYS A 616 -6.62 -9.75 -34.75
N ALA A 617 -7.74 -9.42 -35.39
CA ALA A 617 -8.32 -8.07 -35.36
C ALA A 617 -8.67 -7.65 -33.93
N GLN A 618 -9.23 -8.56 -33.13
CA GLN A 618 -9.53 -8.30 -31.70
C GLN A 618 -8.25 -8.12 -30.87
N ALA A 619 -7.23 -8.95 -31.09
CA ALA A 619 -5.95 -8.84 -30.39
C ALA A 619 -5.23 -7.52 -30.74
N LEU A 620 -5.25 -7.10 -32.00
CA LEU A 620 -4.67 -5.83 -32.46
C LEU A 620 -5.39 -4.63 -31.86
N GLU A 621 -6.73 -4.64 -31.81
CA GLU A 621 -7.49 -3.55 -31.18
C GLU A 621 -7.24 -3.49 -29.67
N ARG A 622 -7.10 -4.64 -28.99
CA ARG A 622 -6.74 -4.69 -27.57
C ARG A 622 -5.34 -4.10 -27.32
N SER A 623 -4.34 -4.49 -28.12
CA SER A 623 -2.99 -3.94 -28.02
C SER A 623 -2.98 -2.43 -28.27
N ARG A 624 -3.69 -1.94 -29.29
CA ARG A 624 -3.84 -0.51 -29.59
C ARG A 624 -4.51 0.27 -28.44
N LEU A 625 -5.58 -0.28 -27.87
CA LEU A 625 -6.27 0.35 -26.74
C LEU A 625 -5.39 0.39 -25.49
N PHE A 626 -4.65 -0.68 -25.22
CA PHE A 626 -3.69 -0.73 -24.13
C PHE A 626 -2.58 0.31 -24.31
N ASP A 627 -2.01 0.45 -25.50
CA ASP A 627 -0.98 1.46 -25.79
C ASP A 627 -1.52 2.89 -25.63
N ALA A 628 -2.76 3.14 -26.06
CA ALA A 628 -3.41 4.44 -25.88
C ALA A 628 -3.66 4.74 -24.39
N GLU A 629 -4.11 3.74 -23.62
CA GLU A 629 -4.29 3.87 -22.17
C GLU A 629 -2.96 4.14 -21.46
N GLN A 630 -1.89 3.41 -21.82
CA GLN A 630 -0.56 3.60 -21.25
C GLN A 630 -0.04 5.01 -21.51
N ARG A 631 -0.17 5.54 -22.73
CA ARG A 631 0.23 6.93 -23.04
C ARG A 631 -0.56 7.95 -22.20
N LEU A 632 -1.87 7.77 -22.06
CA LEU A 632 -2.70 8.65 -21.23
C LEU A 632 -2.31 8.57 -19.74
N ARG A 633 -2.02 7.38 -19.23
CA ARG A 633 -1.50 7.20 -17.85
C ARG A 633 -0.15 7.87 -17.67
N GLN A 634 0.78 7.67 -18.60
CA GLN A 634 2.12 8.27 -18.55
C GLN A 634 2.04 9.81 -18.55
N ARG A 635 1.18 10.39 -19.39
CA ARG A 635 0.90 11.84 -19.42
C ARG A 635 0.23 12.32 -18.14
N SER A 636 -0.72 11.56 -17.58
CA SER A 636 -1.37 11.87 -16.30
C SER A 636 -0.37 11.85 -15.14
N ASP A 637 0.48 10.84 -15.04
CA ASP A 637 1.52 10.73 -14.02
C ASP A 637 2.51 11.89 -14.13
N GLN A 638 2.85 12.28 -15.36
CA GLN A 638 3.69 13.44 -15.62
C GLN A 638 3.01 14.74 -15.15
N LEU A 639 1.74 14.97 -15.51
CA LEU A 639 0.97 16.13 -15.00
C LEU A 639 0.93 16.16 -13.47
N GLN A 640 0.72 15.02 -12.81
CA GLN A 640 0.68 14.93 -11.34
C GLN A 640 2.04 15.23 -10.71
N ARG A 641 3.14 14.64 -11.22
CA ARG A 641 4.50 14.92 -10.74
C ARG A 641 4.83 16.40 -10.88
N MET A 642 4.50 17.00 -12.02
CA MET A 642 4.74 18.42 -12.26
C MET A 642 3.90 19.32 -11.35
N THR A 643 2.63 18.99 -11.16
CA THR A 643 1.75 19.73 -10.24
C THR A 643 2.30 19.68 -8.81
N ALA A 644 2.83 18.53 -8.38
CA ALA A 644 3.47 18.39 -7.08
C ALA A 644 4.77 19.22 -6.98
N ALA A 645 5.62 19.19 -8.00
CA ALA A 645 6.84 19.99 -8.04
C ALA A 645 6.55 21.51 -8.01
N LEU A 646 5.58 21.96 -8.81
CA LEU A 646 5.12 23.35 -8.83
C LEU A 646 4.44 23.77 -7.52
N SER A 647 3.79 22.85 -6.81
CA SER A 647 3.18 23.15 -5.51
C SER A 647 4.22 23.44 -4.43
N ASN A 648 5.38 22.76 -4.50
CA ASN A 648 6.50 22.93 -3.59
C ASN A 648 7.44 24.09 -3.95
N ALA A 649 7.29 24.68 -5.13
CA ALA A 649 8.06 25.86 -5.53
C ALA A 649 7.58 27.10 -4.77
N LEU A 650 8.50 27.77 -4.05
CA LEU A 650 8.20 28.95 -3.23
C LEU A 650 8.57 30.26 -3.93
N THR A 651 9.59 30.23 -4.79
CA THR A 651 10.09 31.41 -5.50
C THR A 651 9.78 31.37 -6.99
N ARG A 652 9.81 32.54 -7.65
CA ARG A 652 9.66 32.65 -9.11
C ARG A 652 10.73 31.84 -9.84
N THR A 653 11.96 31.82 -9.32
CA THR A 653 13.07 31.03 -9.87
C THR A 653 12.85 29.53 -9.70
N ASP A 654 12.30 29.07 -8.57
CA ASP A 654 11.96 27.66 -8.38
C ASP A 654 10.92 27.19 -9.41
N VAL A 655 9.87 27.99 -9.62
CA VAL A 655 8.85 27.72 -10.63
C VAL A 655 9.48 27.67 -12.02
N ALA A 656 10.35 28.64 -12.35
CA ALA A 656 11.00 28.70 -13.65
C ALA A 656 11.89 27.48 -13.92
N ARG A 657 12.65 27.03 -12.93
CA ARG A 657 13.49 25.83 -13.04
C ARG A 657 12.64 24.58 -13.28
N VAL A 658 11.59 24.36 -12.47
CA VAL A 658 10.68 23.21 -12.63
C VAL A 658 10.05 23.21 -14.02
N VAL A 659 9.61 24.38 -14.51
CA VAL A 659 9.00 24.50 -15.83
C VAL A 659 9.97 24.14 -16.95
N VAL A 660 11.18 24.71 -16.93
CA VAL A 660 12.15 24.52 -18.00
C VAL A 660 12.72 23.10 -18.00
N ASP A 661 12.98 22.51 -16.83
CA ASP A 661 13.55 21.17 -16.70
C ASP A 661 12.54 20.06 -17.05
N GLU A 662 11.24 20.29 -16.85
CA GLU A 662 10.22 19.25 -17.01
C GLU A 662 9.33 19.42 -18.25
N ILE A 663 8.94 20.65 -18.63
CA ILE A 663 8.04 20.87 -19.78
C ILE A 663 8.77 20.70 -21.10
N GLY A 664 9.98 21.26 -21.22
CA GLY A 664 10.76 21.23 -22.46
C GLY A 664 11.03 19.81 -22.96
N PRO A 665 11.67 18.95 -22.15
CA PRO A 665 11.94 17.56 -22.52
C PRO A 665 10.69 16.72 -22.81
N ALA A 666 9.54 17.05 -22.20
CA ALA A 666 8.29 16.31 -22.39
C ALA A 666 7.79 16.29 -23.85
N LEU A 667 8.14 17.33 -24.62
CA LEU A 667 7.80 17.45 -26.04
C LEU A 667 9.04 17.32 -26.94
N GLY A 668 10.17 16.86 -26.39
CA GLY A 668 11.42 16.76 -27.13
C GLY A 668 11.95 18.11 -27.63
N ALA A 669 11.63 19.22 -26.95
CA ALA A 669 12.16 20.52 -27.32
C ALA A 669 13.68 20.55 -27.13
N SER A 670 14.40 21.06 -28.14
CA SER A 670 15.86 21.23 -28.09
C SER A 670 16.26 22.32 -27.10
N ALA A 671 15.41 23.35 -26.93
CA ALA A 671 15.61 24.39 -25.93
C ALA A 671 14.27 24.89 -25.36
N THR A 672 14.31 25.36 -24.13
CA THR A 672 13.14 25.90 -23.41
C THR A 672 13.56 27.07 -22.53
N ALA A 673 12.74 28.12 -22.51
CA ALA A 673 12.96 29.31 -21.70
C ALA A 673 11.66 29.76 -21.05
N LEU A 674 11.76 30.25 -19.82
CA LEU A 674 10.66 30.90 -19.12
C LEU A 674 11.03 32.34 -18.76
N GLY A 675 10.25 33.28 -19.24
CA GLY A 675 10.28 34.69 -18.84
C GLY A 675 9.10 35.07 -17.97
N ILE A 676 9.31 36.00 -17.04
CA ILE A 676 8.26 36.68 -16.29
C ILE A 676 7.91 38.02 -16.92
N VAL A 677 6.62 38.36 -16.92
CA VAL A 677 6.12 39.63 -17.42
C VAL A 677 6.06 40.64 -16.28
N LEU A 678 6.84 41.71 -16.37
CA LEU A 678 6.82 42.84 -15.44
C LEU A 678 6.04 44.00 -16.06
N GLU A 679 4.72 44.02 -15.83
CA GLU A 679 3.80 45.05 -16.40
C GLU A 679 4.21 46.49 -16.01
N ASP A 680 4.74 46.69 -14.80
CA ASP A 680 5.15 47.99 -14.26
C ASP A 680 6.36 48.59 -15.00
N ARG A 681 7.24 47.72 -15.52
CA ARG A 681 8.44 48.10 -16.26
C ARG A 681 8.29 47.95 -17.78
N SER A 682 7.13 47.49 -18.25
CA SER A 682 6.88 47.17 -19.67
C SER A 682 7.96 46.24 -20.26
N LEU A 683 8.37 45.20 -19.53
CA LEU A 683 9.39 44.25 -20.01
C LEU A 683 9.08 42.79 -19.64
N VAL A 684 9.68 41.87 -20.39
CA VAL A 684 9.77 40.44 -20.09
C VAL A 684 11.18 40.15 -19.62
N GLN A 685 11.33 39.64 -18.41
CA GLN A 685 12.61 39.26 -17.83
C GLN A 685 12.77 37.74 -17.90
N LEU A 686 13.89 37.25 -18.44
CA LEU A 686 14.18 35.83 -18.47
C LEU A 686 14.54 35.32 -17.06
N LEU A 687 13.84 34.27 -16.59
CA LEU A 687 14.09 33.67 -15.29
C LEU A 687 14.92 32.39 -15.37
N ALA A 688 14.67 31.56 -16.39
CA ALA A 688 15.39 30.31 -16.60
C ALA A 688 15.39 29.93 -18.08
N SER A 689 16.44 29.25 -18.50
CA SER A 689 16.57 28.66 -19.84
C SER A 689 17.45 27.43 -19.82
N VAL A 690 17.13 26.46 -20.67
CA VAL A 690 17.92 25.24 -20.94
C VAL A 690 17.97 25.02 -22.45
N GLY A 691 19.12 24.58 -22.95
CA GLY A 691 19.33 24.26 -24.37
C GLY A 691 19.65 25.45 -25.29
N TYR A 692 19.66 26.68 -24.78
CA TYR A 692 20.16 27.85 -25.52
C TYR A 692 21.64 28.10 -25.22
N ALA A 693 22.40 28.60 -26.21
CA ALA A 693 23.78 29.05 -26.01
C ALA A 693 23.85 30.34 -25.17
N ASP A 694 24.91 30.51 -24.38
CA ASP A 694 25.06 31.64 -23.44
C ASP A 694 24.92 33.02 -24.13
N GLU A 695 25.48 33.20 -25.33
CA GLU A 695 25.37 34.45 -26.11
C GLU A 695 23.91 34.78 -26.50
N SER A 696 23.06 33.76 -26.69
CA SER A 696 21.63 33.92 -26.99
C SER A 696 20.80 34.27 -25.74
N VAL A 697 21.31 33.91 -24.55
CA VAL A 697 20.68 34.17 -23.25
C VAL A 697 21.02 35.58 -22.77
N GLU A 698 22.29 36.00 -22.86
CA GLU A 698 22.75 37.33 -22.45
C GLU A 698 22.03 38.46 -23.20
N SER A 699 21.81 38.29 -24.50
CA SER A 699 21.09 39.26 -25.34
C SER A 699 19.58 39.36 -25.05
N ARG A 700 19.02 38.48 -24.21
CA ARG A 700 17.57 38.36 -23.94
C ARG A 700 17.21 38.30 -22.45
N GLN A 701 18.10 38.76 -21.57
CA GLN A 701 17.80 38.84 -20.14
C GLN A 701 16.59 39.74 -19.85
N GLU A 702 16.45 40.85 -20.57
CA GLU A 702 15.30 41.75 -20.50
C GLU A 702 14.89 42.18 -21.91
N VAL A 703 13.63 41.95 -22.28
CA VAL A 703 13.06 42.33 -23.58
C VAL A 703 11.90 43.28 -23.35
N SER A 704 11.88 44.42 -24.04
CA SER A 704 10.75 45.36 -23.92
C SER A 704 9.47 44.70 -24.42
N LEU A 705 8.38 44.84 -23.67
CA LEU A 705 7.05 44.38 -24.09
C LEU A 705 6.53 45.15 -25.31
N ASP A 706 7.06 46.33 -25.60
CA ASP A 706 6.65 47.16 -26.73
C ASP A 706 7.23 46.69 -28.06
N GLU A 707 8.28 45.86 -28.04
CA GLU A 707 8.89 45.30 -29.23
C GLU A 707 7.96 44.29 -29.94
N PRO A 708 7.92 44.29 -31.29
CA PRO A 708 7.09 43.38 -32.06
C PRO A 708 7.75 42.00 -32.19
N THR A 709 7.81 41.23 -31.10
CA THR A 709 8.33 39.85 -31.08
C THR A 709 7.19 38.81 -31.09
N PRO A 710 7.45 37.57 -31.54
CA PRO A 710 6.47 36.47 -31.45
C PRO A 710 5.96 36.24 -30.02
N GLY A 711 6.88 36.23 -29.06
CA GLY A 711 6.58 36.09 -27.63
C GLY A 711 5.69 37.21 -27.10
N ASN A 712 6.04 38.46 -27.37
CA ASN A 712 5.24 39.61 -26.93
C ASN A 712 3.84 39.61 -27.55
N ARG A 713 3.71 39.17 -28.81
CA ARG A 713 2.39 39.00 -29.44
C ARG A 713 1.57 37.95 -28.71
N ALA A 714 2.16 36.82 -28.34
CA ALA A 714 1.48 35.76 -27.57
C ALA A 714 1.03 36.26 -26.19
N VAL A 715 1.89 36.98 -25.46
CA VAL A 715 1.56 37.61 -24.17
C VAL A 715 0.41 38.62 -24.30
N LYS A 716 0.50 39.55 -25.27
CA LYS A 716 -0.52 40.59 -25.49
C LYS A 716 -1.88 40.01 -25.89
N ARG A 717 -1.88 38.96 -26.73
CA ARG A 717 -3.11 38.30 -27.19
C ARG A 717 -3.64 37.24 -26.22
N ARG A 718 -2.79 36.73 -25.32
CA ARG A 718 -3.10 35.63 -24.39
C ARG A 718 -3.49 34.34 -25.10
N VAL A 719 -2.88 34.11 -26.26
CA VAL A 719 -3.10 32.90 -27.09
C VAL A 719 -1.74 32.36 -27.49
N SER A 720 -1.56 31.04 -27.41
CA SER A 720 -0.34 30.38 -27.86
C SER A 720 -0.13 30.58 -29.36
N ALA A 721 1.13 30.70 -29.78
CA ALA A 721 1.51 30.83 -31.18
C ALA A 721 2.57 29.78 -31.49
N PHE A 722 2.30 28.97 -32.52
CA PHE A 722 3.22 27.97 -33.04
C PHE A 722 3.66 28.38 -34.44
N TYR A 723 4.95 28.22 -34.72
CA TYR A 723 5.57 28.48 -36.00
C TYR A 723 6.35 27.22 -36.40
N GLU A 724 5.95 26.58 -37.50
CA GLU A 724 6.54 25.32 -37.98
C GLU A 724 7.94 25.54 -38.54
N SER A 725 8.20 26.71 -39.10
CA SER A 725 9.50 27.08 -39.65
C SER A 725 9.96 28.47 -39.22
N LEU A 726 11.28 28.69 -39.26
CA LEU A 726 11.88 30.01 -39.08
C LEU A 726 11.42 30.99 -40.17
N GLU A 727 11.06 30.49 -41.35
CA GLU A 727 10.49 31.30 -42.43
C GLU A 727 9.12 31.89 -42.05
N ASP A 728 8.25 31.13 -41.38
CA ASP A 728 6.95 31.62 -40.89
C ASP A 728 7.12 32.76 -39.89
N VAL A 729 8.14 32.66 -39.04
CA VAL A 729 8.53 33.72 -38.10
C VAL A 729 9.03 34.94 -38.87
N ARG A 730 9.93 34.76 -39.85
CA ARG A 730 10.52 35.84 -40.66
C ARG A 730 9.48 36.64 -41.43
N VAL A 731 8.51 35.96 -42.05
CA VAL A 731 7.40 36.62 -42.78
C VAL A 731 6.59 37.52 -41.85
N THR A 732 6.43 37.10 -40.60
CA THR A 732 5.56 37.76 -39.63
C THR A 732 6.28 38.80 -38.75
N PHE A 733 7.58 38.62 -38.54
CA PHE A 733 8.45 39.40 -37.63
C PHE A 733 9.88 39.53 -38.20
N PRO A 734 10.06 40.31 -39.30
CA PRO A 734 11.34 40.38 -40.02
C PRO A 734 12.49 40.97 -39.20
N ASP A 735 12.20 41.85 -38.23
CA ASP A 735 13.24 42.50 -37.42
C ASP A 735 13.84 41.60 -36.32
N VAL A 736 13.16 40.48 -36.00
CA VAL A 736 13.53 39.59 -34.89
C VAL A 736 14.13 38.27 -35.39
N SER A 737 13.96 37.93 -36.67
CA SER A 737 14.44 36.68 -37.26
C SER A 737 15.96 36.56 -37.28
N ALA A 738 16.69 37.66 -37.50
CA ALA A 738 18.16 37.67 -37.55
C ALA A 738 18.82 37.21 -36.22
N VAL A 739 18.17 37.47 -35.09
CA VAL A 739 18.65 37.00 -33.76
C VAL A 739 18.19 35.57 -33.48
N MET A 740 17.14 35.09 -34.15
CA MET A 740 16.66 33.71 -34.04
C MET A 740 17.44 32.74 -34.94
N GLU A 741 18.02 33.22 -36.04
CA GLU A 741 18.95 32.47 -36.89
C GLU A 741 20.21 32.02 -36.14
N LEU A 742 20.68 32.79 -35.15
CA LEU A 742 21.81 32.45 -34.28
C LEU A 742 21.53 31.24 -33.36
N ALA A 743 20.26 30.88 -33.16
CA ALA A 743 19.88 29.76 -32.30
C ALA A 743 19.79 28.42 -33.05
N GLU A 744 19.99 28.41 -34.38
CA GLU A 744 19.95 27.20 -35.24
C GLU A 744 18.69 26.31 -35.04
N HIS A 745 17.54 26.93 -34.73
CA HIS A 745 16.27 26.23 -34.51
C HIS A 745 15.26 26.49 -35.63
N GLU A 746 14.49 25.46 -36.00
CA GLU A 746 13.55 25.48 -37.11
C GLU A 746 12.12 25.79 -36.66
N SER A 747 11.64 25.19 -35.56
CA SER A 747 10.26 25.34 -35.09
C SER A 747 10.19 26.00 -33.70
N PHE A 748 9.13 26.79 -33.44
CA PHE A 748 8.98 27.57 -32.21
C PHE A 748 7.55 27.57 -31.67
N LEU A 749 7.41 27.34 -30.36
CA LEU A 749 6.15 27.44 -29.62
C LEU A 749 6.26 28.50 -28.53
N TYR A 750 5.36 29.49 -28.60
CA TYR A 750 5.23 30.57 -27.62
C TYR A 750 3.93 30.41 -26.85
N VAL A 751 4.02 30.24 -25.53
CA VAL A 751 2.88 29.96 -24.67
C VAL A 751 2.80 31.02 -23.57
N PRO A 752 1.77 31.89 -23.59
CA PRO A 752 1.58 32.84 -22.51
C PRO A 752 1.10 32.10 -21.26
N LEU A 753 1.74 32.36 -20.13
CA LEU A 753 1.30 31.86 -18.83
C LEU A 753 0.20 32.80 -18.31
N VAL A 754 -1.05 32.34 -18.34
CA VAL A 754 -2.22 33.17 -18.02
C VAL A 754 -2.81 32.75 -16.68
N ALA A 755 -2.70 33.62 -15.68
CA ALA A 755 -3.38 33.50 -14.39
C ALA A 755 -4.50 34.55 -14.30
N GLY A 756 -5.74 34.10 -14.15
CA GLY A 756 -6.91 34.98 -14.12
C GLY A 756 -7.11 35.76 -15.44
N ARG A 757 -6.90 37.09 -15.41
CA ARG A 757 -7.07 37.97 -16.59
C ARG A 757 -5.74 38.53 -17.12
N ARG A 758 -4.60 38.07 -16.62
CA ARG A 758 -3.26 38.59 -16.97
C ARG A 758 -2.35 37.47 -17.44
N ALA A 759 -1.46 37.79 -18.38
CA ALA A 759 -0.36 36.92 -18.77
C ALA A 759 0.87 37.33 -17.95
N ASN A 760 1.17 36.60 -16.88
CA ASN A 760 2.24 36.92 -15.94
C ASN A 760 3.59 36.28 -16.33
N GLY A 761 3.61 35.43 -17.35
CA GLY A 761 4.83 34.83 -17.88
C GLY A 761 4.71 34.44 -19.34
N LEU A 762 5.85 34.04 -19.92
CA LEU A 762 5.98 33.54 -21.27
C LEU A 762 6.90 32.32 -21.27
N LEU A 763 6.34 31.17 -21.65
CA LEU A 763 7.09 29.96 -21.93
C LEU A 763 7.41 29.91 -23.43
N VAL A 764 8.68 29.67 -23.75
CA VAL A 764 9.17 29.51 -25.12
C VAL A 764 9.82 28.15 -25.24
N MET A 765 9.44 27.40 -26.27
CA MET A 765 10.06 26.14 -26.63
C MET A 765 10.48 26.19 -28.10
N SER A 766 11.61 25.57 -28.42
CA SER A 766 12.12 25.51 -29.79
C SER A 766 12.80 24.18 -30.09
N TRP A 767 12.73 23.76 -31.35
CA TRP A 767 13.29 22.52 -31.86
C TRP A 767 14.34 22.83 -32.94
N ALA A 768 15.46 22.11 -32.90
CA ALA A 768 16.52 22.20 -33.90
C ALA A 768 16.08 21.69 -35.29
N GLU A 769 15.18 20.70 -35.30
CA GLU A 769 14.60 20.11 -36.51
C GLU A 769 13.10 20.47 -36.63
N HIS A 770 12.56 20.28 -37.83
CA HIS A 770 11.14 20.44 -38.09
C HIS A 770 10.26 19.63 -37.13
N TYR A 771 9.42 20.33 -36.36
CA TYR A 771 8.46 19.76 -35.43
C TYR A 771 7.04 20.08 -35.88
N SER A 772 6.13 19.11 -35.81
CA SER A 772 4.70 19.32 -36.06
C SER A 772 3.92 19.23 -34.74
N LEU A 773 3.24 20.32 -34.36
CA LEU A 773 2.51 20.38 -33.10
C LEU A 773 1.13 19.72 -33.24
N SER A 774 0.99 18.52 -32.68
CA SER A 774 -0.30 17.82 -32.64
C SER A 774 -1.33 18.56 -31.77
N THR A 775 -2.63 18.30 -32.02
CA THR A 775 -3.70 18.87 -31.17
C THR A 775 -3.61 18.39 -29.72
N GLU A 776 -3.10 17.18 -29.51
CA GLU A 776 -2.93 16.60 -28.18
C GLU A 776 -1.80 17.26 -27.41
N ASP A 777 -0.65 17.46 -28.07
CA ASP A 777 0.52 18.12 -27.48
C ASP A 777 0.23 19.58 -27.14
N ARG A 778 -0.51 20.27 -28.01
CA ARG A 778 -0.99 21.63 -27.72
C ARG A 778 -1.82 21.67 -26.44
N ARG A 779 -2.80 20.77 -26.28
CA ARG A 779 -3.64 20.71 -25.07
C ARG A 779 -2.82 20.37 -23.83
N PHE A 780 -1.86 19.46 -23.95
CA PHE A 780 -0.97 19.07 -22.87
C PHE A 780 -0.11 20.25 -22.38
N VAL A 781 0.53 20.98 -23.31
CA VAL A 781 1.33 22.17 -22.97
C VAL A 781 0.47 23.29 -22.42
N GLU A 782 -0.72 23.55 -22.98
CA GLU A 782 -1.63 24.59 -22.47
C GLU A 782 -2.10 24.26 -21.04
N ALA A 783 -2.34 22.99 -20.72
CA ALA A 783 -2.69 22.56 -19.36
C ALA A 783 -1.53 22.78 -18.37
N LEU A 784 -0.31 22.40 -18.76
CA LEU A 784 0.89 22.62 -17.96
C LEU A 784 1.21 24.11 -17.78
N ALA A 785 1.08 24.90 -18.84
CA ALA A 785 1.21 26.35 -18.79
C ALA A 785 0.17 26.98 -17.85
N GLY A 786 -1.05 26.46 -17.80
CA GLY A 786 -2.06 26.87 -16.83
C GLY A 786 -1.62 26.63 -15.37
N GLN A 787 -1.03 25.47 -15.06
CA GLN A 787 -0.50 25.18 -13.73
C GLN A 787 0.72 26.04 -13.40
N ALA A 788 1.65 26.19 -14.35
CA ALA A 788 2.82 27.04 -14.22
C ALA A 788 2.44 28.51 -13.99
N ALA A 789 1.42 29.02 -14.68
CA ALA A 789 0.90 30.37 -14.50
C ALA A 789 0.39 30.61 -13.08
N GLN A 790 -0.37 29.65 -12.52
CA GLN A 790 -0.87 29.74 -11.14
C GLN A 790 0.26 29.67 -10.11
N ALA A 791 1.25 28.79 -10.33
CA ALA A 791 2.41 28.69 -9.45
C ALA A 791 3.26 29.98 -9.50
N LEU A 792 3.47 30.55 -10.69
CA LEU A 792 4.19 31.80 -10.88
C LEU A 792 3.45 32.98 -10.24
N ASP A 793 2.12 33.02 -10.33
CA ASP A 793 1.29 34.05 -9.69
C ASP A 793 1.42 34.00 -8.17
N ARG A 794 1.30 32.80 -7.60
CA ARG A 794 1.49 32.56 -6.16
C ARG A 794 2.89 32.95 -5.68
N ALA A 795 3.92 32.52 -6.39
CA ALA A 795 5.31 32.83 -6.04
C ALA A 795 5.59 34.34 -6.13
N SER A 796 5.03 35.02 -7.15
CA SER A 796 5.16 36.47 -7.31
C SER A 796 4.47 37.24 -6.17
N ALA A 797 3.26 36.82 -5.80
CA ALA A 797 2.53 37.42 -4.68
C ALA A 797 3.27 37.23 -3.35
N TYR A 798 3.78 36.02 -3.10
CA TYR A 798 4.54 35.68 -1.90
C TYR A 798 5.83 36.51 -1.78
N GLU A 799 6.63 36.59 -2.85
CA GLU A 799 7.86 37.40 -2.83
C GLU A 799 7.57 38.91 -2.70
N SER A 800 6.49 39.40 -3.32
CA SER A 800 6.07 40.79 -3.18
C SER A 800 5.67 41.11 -1.74
N GLU A 801 4.91 40.22 -1.10
CA GLU A 801 4.51 40.37 0.30
C GLU A 801 5.74 40.40 1.21
N GLN A 802 6.69 39.47 1.00
CA GLN A 802 7.96 39.42 1.74
C GLN A 802 8.76 40.72 1.62
N SER A 803 8.91 41.25 0.39
CA SER A 803 9.67 42.49 0.15
C SER A 803 9.04 43.72 0.83
N ILE A 804 7.70 43.83 0.79
CA ILE A 804 6.97 44.91 1.47
C ILE A 804 7.18 44.82 2.97
N ALA A 805 7.05 43.62 3.52
CA ALA A 805 7.26 43.29 4.93
C ALA A 805 8.65 43.73 5.43
N GLU A 806 9.71 43.28 4.77
CA GLU A 806 11.10 43.60 5.13
C GLU A 806 11.39 45.11 5.04
N THR A 807 10.85 45.77 4.00
CA THR A 807 11.03 47.21 3.80
C THR A 807 10.33 48.00 4.92
N LEU A 808 9.11 47.62 5.28
CA LEU A 808 8.34 48.31 6.32
C LEU A 808 9.01 48.16 7.69
N GLN A 809 9.47 46.95 8.05
CA GLN A 809 10.20 46.69 9.29
C GLN A 809 11.46 47.53 9.42
N ARG A 810 12.30 47.57 8.37
CA ARG A 810 13.53 48.40 8.35
C ARG A 810 13.24 49.89 8.48
N SER A 811 12.10 50.37 7.98
CA SER A 811 11.72 51.79 8.05
C SER A 811 11.24 52.23 9.44
N VAL A 812 10.78 51.30 10.28
CA VAL A 812 10.18 51.61 11.58
C VAL A 812 11.20 51.57 12.73
N LEU A 813 12.29 50.80 12.63
CA LEU A 813 13.33 50.74 13.66
C LEU A 813 14.24 52.00 13.66
N PRO A 814 14.84 52.37 14.80
CA PRO A 814 15.74 53.52 14.88
C PRO A 814 16.99 53.32 14.01
N VAL A 815 17.31 54.29 13.14
CA VAL A 815 18.51 54.26 12.28
C VAL A 815 19.81 54.39 13.10
N SER A 816 19.76 55.10 14.24
CA SER A 816 20.88 55.24 15.17
C SER A 816 20.39 55.61 16.58
N LEU A 817 21.20 55.27 17.58
CA LEU A 817 20.96 55.66 18.97
C LEU A 817 21.47 57.10 19.23
N PRO A 818 20.77 57.90 20.06
CA PRO A 818 21.23 59.23 20.42
C PRO A 818 22.46 59.16 21.33
N ARG A 819 23.39 60.11 21.17
CA ARG A 819 24.46 60.35 22.15
C ARG A 819 23.93 61.25 23.27
N VAL A 820 23.97 60.77 24.51
CA VAL A 820 23.55 61.50 25.71
C VAL A 820 24.72 61.55 26.68
N GLU A 821 25.01 62.73 27.22
CA GLU A 821 26.09 62.92 28.20
C GLU A 821 25.83 62.10 29.47
N GLY A 822 26.87 61.48 30.01
CA GLY A 822 26.74 60.61 31.18
C GLY A 822 26.15 59.23 30.92
N MET A 823 25.93 58.82 29.65
CA MET A 823 25.36 57.52 29.34
C MET A 823 26.04 56.86 28.12
N GLN A 824 26.24 55.55 28.19
CA GLN A 824 26.58 54.69 27.04
C GLN A 824 25.38 53.84 26.68
N LEU A 825 25.10 53.67 25.38
CA LEU A 825 23.94 52.93 24.89
C LEU A 825 24.36 51.95 23.79
N ALA A 826 23.87 50.72 23.88
CA ALA A 826 23.97 49.74 22.81
C ALA A 826 22.62 49.08 22.56
N ALA A 827 22.32 48.77 21.30
CA ALA A 827 21.12 48.03 20.94
C ALA A 827 21.39 47.03 19.82
N ARG A 828 20.66 45.92 19.83
CA ARG A 828 20.63 44.95 18.73
C ARG A 828 19.20 44.50 18.49
N TYR A 829 18.92 44.25 17.22
CA TYR A 829 17.68 43.66 16.76
C TYR A 829 18.02 42.41 15.94
N MET A 830 17.43 41.27 16.28
CA MET A 830 17.55 40.04 15.51
C MET A 830 16.17 39.56 15.08
N PRO A 831 15.86 39.48 13.78
CA PRO A 831 14.62 38.87 13.32
C PRO A 831 14.61 37.35 13.56
N GLY A 832 13.43 36.79 13.81
CA GLY A 832 13.17 35.36 13.94
C GLY A 832 13.57 34.58 12.68
N THR A 833 13.84 33.28 12.81
CA THR A 833 14.33 32.45 11.68
C THR A 833 13.22 31.87 10.81
N ALA A 834 11.95 32.01 11.21
CA ALA A 834 10.81 31.52 10.43
C ALA A 834 10.56 32.47 9.26
N GLY A 835 10.92 32.04 8.04
CA GLY A 835 10.70 32.80 6.81
C GLY A 835 9.28 33.39 6.74
N VAL A 836 9.21 34.68 6.41
CA VAL A 836 8.02 35.48 6.07
C VAL A 836 7.26 36.17 7.22
N ALA A 837 7.67 36.00 8.46
CA ALA A 837 7.09 36.79 9.54
C ALA A 837 7.89 38.07 9.82
N VAL A 838 7.28 39.23 9.59
CA VAL A 838 7.72 40.49 10.22
C VAL A 838 7.30 40.45 11.69
N GLY A 839 8.23 40.65 12.62
CA GLY A 839 7.90 40.73 14.04
C GLY A 839 7.30 42.07 14.45
N GLY A 840 6.56 42.03 15.55
CA GLY A 840 5.95 43.18 16.21
C GLY A 840 6.91 43.92 17.15
N ASP A 841 8.10 43.37 17.39
CA ASP A 841 9.12 43.90 18.29
C ASP A 841 9.70 45.25 17.87
N TRP A 842 9.85 46.16 18.83
CA TRP A 842 10.60 47.39 18.62
C TRP A 842 11.34 47.85 19.85
N PHE A 843 12.35 48.69 19.61
CA PHE A 843 12.95 49.52 20.65
C PHE A 843 13.05 50.97 20.18
N ASP A 844 13.16 51.90 21.12
CA ASP A 844 13.50 53.30 20.81
C ASP A 844 14.29 53.93 21.97
N ALA A 845 15.15 54.88 21.61
CA ALA A 845 15.89 55.71 22.54
C ALA A 845 15.64 57.18 22.19
N ILE A 846 14.93 57.88 23.06
CA ILE A 846 14.38 59.21 22.82
C ILE A 846 15.08 60.20 23.75
N ARG A 847 15.81 61.15 23.17
CA ARG A 847 16.39 62.26 23.93
C ARG A 847 15.26 63.20 24.37
N LEU A 848 15.07 63.33 25.68
CA LEU A 848 14.08 64.20 26.28
C LEU A 848 14.72 65.56 26.63
N GLN A 849 13.90 66.48 27.13
CA GLN A 849 14.39 67.77 27.62
C GLN A 849 15.26 67.59 28.87
N ASP A 850 16.09 68.59 29.19
CA ASP A 850 16.92 68.63 30.40
C ASP A 850 17.92 67.46 30.52
N GLY A 851 18.33 66.86 29.40
CA GLY A 851 19.34 65.78 29.37
C GLY A 851 18.82 64.38 29.72
N GLN A 852 17.52 64.24 29.97
CA GLN A 852 16.89 62.94 30.25
C GLN A 852 16.83 62.03 29.00
N LEU A 853 16.79 60.73 29.23
CA LEU A 853 16.71 59.71 28.19
C LEU A 853 15.49 58.80 28.42
N GLY A 854 14.59 58.75 27.44
CA GLY A 854 13.49 57.79 27.40
C GLY A 854 13.91 56.54 26.63
N LEU A 855 13.78 55.37 27.25
CA LEU A 855 14.04 54.07 26.66
C LEU A 855 12.75 53.27 26.57
N VAL A 856 12.57 52.62 25.43
CA VAL A 856 11.36 51.90 25.07
C VAL A 856 11.76 50.55 24.53
N VAL A 857 11.10 49.50 24.99
CA VAL A 857 11.01 48.23 24.29
C VAL A 857 9.55 47.79 24.31
N GLY A 858 9.07 47.23 23.21
CA GLY A 858 7.72 46.70 23.14
C GLY A 858 7.58 45.65 22.07
N ASP A 859 6.45 44.95 22.12
CA ASP A 859 6.04 43.93 21.16
C ASP A 859 4.54 44.06 20.85
N VAL A 860 4.17 43.90 19.60
CA VAL A 860 2.78 43.88 19.11
C VAL A 860 2.40 42.45 18.76
N VAL A 861 1.34 41.94 19.37
CA VAL A 861 0.85 40.59 19.08
C VAL A 861 0.40 40.47 17.64
N GLY A 862 1.02 39.52 16.93
CA GLY A 862 0.75 39.23 15.52
C GLY A 862 2.03 39.24 14.69
N LYS A 863 1.92 38.86 13.43
CA LYS A 863 3.05 38.80 12.48
C LYS A 863 2.65 39.43 11.16
N GLY A 864 3.62 39.94 10.40
CA GLY A 864 3.42 40.49 9.06
C GLY A 864 3.16 42.00 9.02
N VAL A 865 2.76 42.49 7.84
CA VAL A 865 2.70 43.93 7.52
C VAL A 865 1.81 44.73 8.49
N GLN A 866 0.69 44.15 8.94
CA GLN A 866 -0.25 44.82 9.85
C GLN A 866 0.34 45.01 11.26
N ALA A 867 1.09 44.03 11.77
CA ALA A 867 1.76 44.13 13.07
C ALA A 867 2.83 45.22 13.04
N ALA A 868 3.64 45.28 11.96
CA ALA A 868 4.66 46.30 11.80
C ALA A 868 4.10 47.71 11.54
N ALA A 869 2.95 47.83 10.86
CA ALA A 869 2.24 49.10 10.74
C ALA A 869 1.77 49.61 12.12
N THR A 870 1.20 48.72 12.94
CA THR A 870 0.75 49.02 14.31
C THR A 870 1.94 49.40 15.20
N MET A 871 3.02 48.64 15.16
CA MET A 871 4.29 48.93 15.83
C MET A 871 4.78 50.35 15.48
N GLY A 872 4.77 50.71 14.20
CA GLY A 872 5.15 52.05 13.75
C GLY A 872 4.25 53.16 14.30
N GLN A 873 2.95 52.94 14.37
CA GLN A 873 2.00 53.89 14.96
C GLN A 873 2.20 54.04 16.47
N LEU A 874 2.37 52.93 17.20
CA LEU A 874 2.60 52.96 18.66
C LEU A 874 3.95 53.59 19.01
N ARG A 875 5.04 53.23 18.30
CA ARG A 875 6.37 53.82 18.49
C ARG A 875 6.34 55.33 18.27
N ASN A 876 5.75 55.78 17.16
CA ASN A 876 5.66 57.21 16.86
C ASN A 876 4.74 57.95 17.83
N GLY A 877 3.62 57.34 18.24
CA GLY A 877 2.72 57.88 19.25
C GLY A 877 3.42 58.06 20.60
N LEU A 878 4.12 57.04 21.08
CA LEU A 878 4.89 57.10 22.33
C LEU A 878 5.98 58.18 22.26
N ARG A 879 6.72 58.24 21.14
CA ARG A 879 7.73 59.28 20.91
C ARG A 879 7.11 60.68 20.97
N ALA A 880 5.99 60.92 20.29
CA ALA A 880 5.28 62.19 20.35
C ALA A 880 4.82 62.54 21.77
N PHE A 881 4.20 61.60 22.48
CA PHE A 881 3.73 61.79 23.85
C PHE A 881 4.88 62.03 24.84
N SER A 882 6.06 61.45 24.62
CA SER A 882 7.21 61.63 25.50
C SER A 882 7.80 63.05 25.48
N LEU A 883 7.60 63.81 24.39
CA LEU A 883 8.14 65.17 24.25
C LEU A 883 7.44 66.21 25.14
N ASP A 884 6.22 65.93 25.60
CA ASP A 884 5.38 66.84 26.40
C ASP A 884 5.70 66.86 27.91
N ARG A 885 6.89 66.39 28.34
CA ARG A 885 7.29 66.24 29.77
C ARG A 885 6.30 65.41 30.61
N MET A 886 5.57 64.49 29.98
CA MET A 886 4.63 63.62 30.69
C MET A 886 5.36 62.57 31.54
N LYS A 887 4.78 62.27 32.70
CA LYS A 887 5.20 61.13 33.52
C LYS A 887 5.05 59.82 32.73
N PRO A 888 5.97 58.84 32.87
CA PRO A 888 5.87 57.54 32.18
C PRO A 888 4.48 56.89 32.25
N SER A 889 3.86 56.90 33.44
CA SER A 889 2.49 56.43 33.68
C SER A 889 1.42 57.13 32.81
N SER A 890 1.50 58.46 32.69
CA SER A 890 0.59 59.26 31.86
C SER A 890 0.82 59.01 30.37
N THR A 891 2.08 58.84 29.97
CA THR A 891 2.46 58.53 28.59
C THR A 891 1.87 57.19 28.14
N LEU A 892 2.04 56.12 28.92
CA LEU A 892 1.43 54.82 28.60
C LEU A 892 -0.11 54.86 28.66
N THR A 893 -0.70 55.61 29.59
CA THR A 893 -2.17 55.77 29.64
C THR A 893 -2.72 56.42 28.37
N ARG A 894 -2.02 57.40 27.80
CA ARG A 894 -2.40 57.99 26.50
C ARG A 894 -2.12 57.04 25.34
N LEU A 895 -1.00 56.31 25.39
CA LEU A 895 -0.68 55.31 24.37
C LEU A 895 -1.73 54.19 24.33
N ASN A 896 -2.27 53.76 25.47
CA ASN A 896 -3.36 52.77 25.54
C ASN A 896 -4.63 53.24 24.82
N ARG A 897 -4.93 54.54 24.85
CA ARG A 897 -6.08 55.09 24.11
C ARG A 897 -5.83 55.10 22.61
N LEU A 898 -4.62 55.45 22.18
CA LEU A 898 -4.25 55.33 20.76
C LEU A 898 -4.35 53.87 20.31
N ALA A 899 -3.82 52.95 21.12
CA ALA A 899 -3.91 51.51 20.92
C ALA A 899 -5.35 51.01 20.71
N GLU A 900 -6.31 51.50 21.50
CA GLU A 900 -7.76 51.19 21.33
C GLU A 900 -8.34 51.65 19.98
N GLU A 901 -7.76 52.67 19.34
CA GLU A 901 -8.21 53.17 18.03
C GLU A 901 -7.54 52.45 16.86
N VAL A 902 -6.28 52.03 17.01
CA VAL A 902 -5.48 51.47 15.91
C VAL A 902 -5.45 49.93 15.89
N MET A 903 -5.80 49.27 17.00
CA MET A 903 -5.85 47.81 17.11
C MET A 903 -7.30 47.32 17.25
N GLU A 904 -7.79 46.50 16.30
CA GLU A 904 -9.14 45.94 16.34
C GLU A 904 -9.27 44.70 17.24
N THR A 905 -8.29 43.78 17.17
CA THR A 905 -8.33 42.48 17.89
C THR A 905 -6.98 42.09 18.54
N ALA A 906 -5.99 42.98 18.49
CA ALA A 906 -4.64 42.74 18.99
C ALA A 906 -4.34 43.55 20.26
N PHE A 907 -3.29 43.16 20.98
CA PHE A 907 -2.73 43.91 22.10
C PHE A 907 -1.21 44.06 21.93
N ALA A 908 -0.60 44.98 22.67
CA ALA A 908 0.84 45.21 22.63
C ALA A 908 1.42 45.30 24.05
N THR A 909 2.63 44.78 24.25
CA THR A 909 3.39 44.94 25.49
C THR A 909 4.41 46.06 25.34
N VAL A 910 4.62 46.88 26.39
CA VAL A 910 5.60 47.98 26.37
C VAL A 910 6.24 48.18 27.74
N ALA A 911 7.57 48.24 27.79
CA ALA A 911 8.31 48.82 28.91
C ALA A 911 8.79 50.23 28.54
N TYR A 912 8.50 51.22 29.39
CA TYR A 912 8.96 52.60 29.21
C TYR A 912 9.72 53.09 30.45
N VAL A 913 10.98 53.44 30.25
CA VAL A 913 11.92 53.89 31.29
C VAL A 913 12.41 55.29 30.94
N VAL A 914 12.37 56.22 31.90
CA VAL A 914 12.94 57.57 31.77
C VAL A 914 14.07 57.74 32.77
N ILE A 915 15.28 57.96 32.26
CA ILE A 915 16.51 58.10 33.03
C ILE A 915 16.88 59.57 33.14
N ASP A 916 17.18 59.98 34.37
CA ASP A 916 17.74 61.28 34.69
C ASP A 916 19.16 61.06 35.26
N ALA A 917 20.18 61.25 34.41
CA ALA A 917 21.58 61.06 34.80
C ALA A 917 22.03 62.07 35.86
N GLU A 918 21.54 63.31 35.78
CA GLU A 918 21.92 64.38 36.71
C GLU A 918 21.32 64.14 38.10
N ALA A 919 20.07 63.67 38.15
CA ALA A 919 19.41 63.33 39.41
C ALA A 919 19.76 61.92 39.93
N GLY A 920 20.44 61.08 39.15
CA GLY A 920 20.81 59.72 39.54
C GLY A 920 19.60 58.81 39.81
N LEU A 921 18.53 58.95 39.03
CA LEU A 921 17.29 58.17 39.20
C LEU A 921 16.65 57.82 37.86
N CYS A 922 15.86 56.74 37.83
CA CYS A 922 14.91 56.49 36.74
C CYS A 922 13.48 56.36 37.23
N ARG A 923 12.56 56.66 36.32
CA ARG A 923 11.13 56.44 36.48
C ARG A 923 10.66 55.49 35.40
N TYR A 924 9.92 54.45 35.76
CA TYR A 924 9.55 53.44 34.79
C TYR A 924 8.14 52.89 35.00
N THR A 925 7.60 52.29 33.94
CA THR A 925 6.29 51.64 33.91
C THR A 925 6.31 50.54 32.85
N SER A 926 5.52 49.49 33.05
CA SER A 926 5.39 48.38 32.11
C SER A 926 3.92 48.07 31.84
N ALA A 927 3.53 48.02 30.58
CA ALA A 927 2.25 47.49 30.10
C ALA A 927 2.45 46.04 29.65
N GLY A 928 2.23 45.08 30.54
CA GLY A 928 2.29 43.65 30.24
C GLY A 928 3.64 43.10 29.76
N HIS A 929 4.70 43.91 29.72
CA HIS A 929 6.02 43.53 29.20
C HIS A 929 6.88 42.84 30.27
N PRO A 930 7.79 41.91 29.90
CA PRO A 930 8.79 41.38 30.82
C PRO A 930 9.56 42.50 31.55
N PRO A 931 9.91 42.30 32.84
CA PRO A 931 10.53 43.34 33.64
C PRO A 931 11.95 43.64 33.12
N PRO A 932 12.33 44.92 32.92
CA PRO A 932 13.71 45.27 32.65
C PRO A 932 14.65 44.77 33.76
N LEU A 933 15.92 44.54 33.42
CA LEU A 933 16.92 44.09 34.37
C LEU A 933 17.91 45.23 34.70
N VAL A 934 18.27 45.38 35.97
CA VAL A 934 19.25 46.36 36.46
C VAL A 934 20.44 45.65 37.08
N ALA A 935 21.66 46.06 36.72
CA ALA A 935 22.91 45.61 37.31
C ALA A 935 23.60 46.79 38.00
N PHE A 936 23.69 46.72 39.33
CA PHE A 936 24.26 47.77 40.17
C PHE A 936 25.79 47.65 40.28
N PRO A 937 26.50 48.76 40.59
CA PRO A 937 27.95 48.75 40.78
C PRO A 937 28.44 47.86 41.93
N ASP A 938 27.58 47.53 42.90
CA ASP A 938 27.85 46.64 44.02
C ASP A 938 27.77 45.15 43.65
N GLY A 939 27.47 44.82 42.38
CA GLY A 939 27.34 43.47 41.86
C GLY A 939 25.94 42.87 41.98
N ARG A 940 24.96 43.59 42.55
CA ARG A 940 23.57 43.11 42.57
C ARG A 940 22.93 43.23 41.19
N VAL A 941 22.17 42.20 40.79
CA VAL A 941 21.42 42.16 39.54
C VAL A 941 19.95 41.81 39.84
N GLU A 942 19.04 42.73 39.56
CA GLU A 942 17.64 42.69 39.99
C GLU A 942 16.68 43.01 38.83
N PHE A 943 15.47 42.43 38.88
CA PHE A 943 14.41 42.76 37.93
C PHE A 943 13.57 43.95 38.42
N MET A 944 13.26 44.86 37.52
CA MET A 944 12.43 46.04 37.76
C MET A 944 10.94 45.65 37.72
N GLU A 945 10.45 45.07 38.81
CA GLU A 945 9.12 44.46 38.86
C GLU A 945 7.97 45.44 39.14
N GLY A 946 8.24 46.67 39.55
CA GLY A 946 7.20 47.64 39.87
C GLY A 946 6.62 48.33 38.65
N GLY A 947 5.55 49.10 38.87
CA GLY A 947 4.89 49.87 37.80
C GLY A 947 4.25 49.03 36.69
N ARG A 948 4.03 47.72 36.90
CA ARG A 948 3.36 46.80 35.96
C ARG A 948 1.85 47.09 35.84
N GLY A 949 1.32 46.93 34.63
CA GLY A 949 -0.10 47.02 34.28
C GLY A 949 -0.46 46.04 33.17
N LEU A 950 -1.71 46.09 32.70
CA LEU A 950 -2.19 45.25 31.59
C LEU A 950 -1.46 45.59 30.28
N PRO A 951 -1.40 44.68 29.29
CA PRO A 951 -0.97 45.02 27.94
C PRO A 951 -1.85 46.13 27.34
N LEU A 952 -1.27 46.92 26.43
CA LEU A 952 -1.98 47.96 25.69
C LEU A 952 -3.11 47.35 24.86
N GLY A 953 -4.30 47.94 24.91
CA GLY A 953 -5.48 47.46 24.16
C GLY A 953 -6.25 46.31 24.85
N ALA A 954 -5.69 45.67 25.88
CA ALA A 954 -6.37 44.58 26.60
C ALA A 954 -7.50 45.06 27.53
N GLY A 955 -7.48 46.34 27.93
CA GLY A 955 -8.49 46.92 28.81
C GLY A 955 -8.75 48.39 28.47
N ALA A 956 -9.99 48.68 28.08
CA ALA A 956 -10.41 50.05 27.75
C ALA A 956 -10.23 50.98 28.95
N ASN A 957 -9.62 52.16 28.74
CA ASN A 957 -9.36 53.17 29.78
C ASN A 957 -8.44 52.74 30.94
N THR A 958 -7.60 51.72 30.74
CA THR A 958 -6.61 51.30 31.74
C THR A 958 -5.66 52.46 32.09
N ARG A 959 -5.43 52.68 33.39
CA ARG A 959 -4.46 53.65 33.90
C ARG A 959 -3.22 52.93 34.40
N TYR A 960 -2.06 53.45 34.06
CA TYR A 960 -0.78 52.87 34.45
C TYR A 960 -0.19 53.58 35.67
N THR A 961 0.52 52.84 36.51
CA THR A 961 1.34 53.36 37.61
C THR A 961 2.81 53.37 37.23
N GLN A 962 3.63 54.18 37.90
CA GLN A 962 5.08 54.19 37.70
C GLN A 962 5.80 53.95 39.03
N GLU A 963 7.01 53.46 38.95
CA GLU A 963 7.93 53.37 40.09
C GLU A 963 9.17 54.24 39.85
N ILE A 964 9.91 54.54 40.92
CA ILE A 964 11.15 55.31 40.90
C ILE A 964 12.25 54.42 41.48
N LEU A 965 13.38 54.34 40.79
CA LEU A 965 14.55 53.58 41.20
C LEU A 965 15.77 54.50 41.21
N ASP A 966 16.57 54.41 42.27
CA ASP A 966 17.86 55.08 42.33
C ASP A 966 18.84 54.43 41.34
N LEU A 967 19.54 55.25 40.57
CA LEU A 967 20.53 54.85 39.57
C LEU A 967 21.90 55.43 39.94
N PRO A 968 22.66 54.76 40.81
CA PRO A 968 24.05 55.12 41.06
C PRO A 968 24.89 55.09 39.78
N VAL A 969 25.93 55.93 39.71
CA VAL A 969 26.93 55.89 38.63
C VAL A 969 27.51 54.49 38.51
N GLY A 970 27.64 54.00 37.27
CA GLY A 970 28.12 52.66 36.95
C GLY A 970 27.01 51.62 36.76
N THR A 971 25.75 51.96 37.07
CA THR A 971 24.59 51.07 36.89
C THR A 971 24.32 50.81 35.41
N THR A 972 24.03 49.55 35.07
CA THR A 972 23.64 49.13 33.71
C THR A 972 22.20 48.62 33.71
N LEU A 973 21.36 49.13 32.82
CA LEU A 973 19.99 48.67 32.59
C LEU A 973 19.91 47.90 31.27
N VAL A 974 19.13 46.83 31.25
CA VAL A 974 18.88 45.98 30.08
C VAL A 974 17.38 45.84 29.86
N LEU A 975 16.91 46.31 28.71
CA LEU A 975 15.53 46.13 28.23
C LEU A 975 15.56 45.15 27.06
N TYR A 976 14.58 44.26 27.00
CA TYR A 976 14.56 43.15 26.05
C TYR A 976 13.13 42.70 25.75
N THR A 977 12.90 42.16 24.56
CA THR A 977 11.64 41.48 24.22
C THR A 977 11.67 40.01 24.66
N ASP A 978 10.50 39.40 24.75
CA ASP A 978 10.33 38.02 25.20
C ASP A 978 11.10 36.99 24.34
N GLY A 979 11.30 37.26 23.05
CA GLY A 979 12.12 36.41 22.18
C GLY A 979 13.57 36.20 22.64
N LEU A 980 14.10 37.03 23.56
CA LEU A 980 15.41 36.79 24.20
C LEU A 980 15.36 35.65 25.25
N VAL A 981 14.22 35.48 25.92
CA VAL A 981 14.09 34.61 27.11
C VAL A 981 13.15 33.43 26.89
N GLU A 982 12.17 33.55 26.01
CA GLU A 982 11.16 32.54 25.73
C GLU A 982 11.67 31.47 24.77
N ARG A 983 11.50 30.20 25.14
CA ARG A 983 11.89 29.03 24.35
C ARG A 983 10.80 27.98 24.37
N ARG A 984 10.59 27.29 23.25
CA ARG A 984 9.60 26.20 23.17
C ARG A 984 9.96 25.07 24.13
N GLY A 985 9.01 24.71 24.99
CA GLY A 985 9.15 23.61 25.94
C GLY A 985 9.81 23.98 27.28
N GLU A 986 10.13 25.25 27.50
CA GLU A 986 10.67 25.77 28.76
C GLU A 986 9.75 26.85 29.34
N SER A 987 9.84 27.10 30.64
CA SER A 987 9.08 28.17 31.30
C SER A 987 9.79 29.53 31.14
N ILE A 988 9.01 30.62 31.15
CA ILE A 988 9.58 31.98 31.08
C ILE A 988 10.51 32.28 32.27
N ASP A 989 10.20 31.75 33.46
CA ASP A 989 11.01 31.93 34.67
C ASP A 989 12.42 31.36 34.53
N GLU A 990 12.58 30.23 33.83
CA GLU A 990 13.89 29.65 33.49
C GLU A 990 14.67 30.55 32.53
N GLY A 991 13.99 31.12 31.54
CA GLY A 991 14.55 32.13 30.64
C GLY A 991 15.05 33.37 31.37
N LEU A 992 14.23 33.93 32.25
CA LEU A 992 14.58 35.08 33.09
C LEU A 992 15.76 34.77 34.03
N ALA A 993 15.78 33.59 34.65
CA ALA A 993 16.89 33.16 35.50
C ALA A 993 18.22 33.09 34.73
N ARG A 994 18.21 32.60 33.48
CA ARG A 994 19.39 32.59 32.61
C ARG A 994 19.84 33.99 32.22
N LEU A 995 18.91 34.89 31.89
CA LEU A 995 19.23 36.27 31.56
C LEU A 995 19.93 36.96 32.75
N ARG A 996 19.37 36.82 33.96
CA ARG A 996 19.97 37.37 35.18
C ARG A 996 21.39 36.86 35.40
N LEU A 997 21.61 35.56 35.21
CA LEU A 997 22.94 34.95 35.33
C LEU A 997 23.90 35.49 34.26
N ALA A 998 23.46 35.56 33.00
CA ALA A 998 24.27 36.06 31.89
C ALA A 998 24.69 37.53 32.07
N VAL A 999 23.81 38.38 32.62
CA VAL A 999 24.17 39.76 32.96
C VAL A 999 25.13 39.80 34.15
N SER A 1000 24.95 38.95 35.16
CA SER A 1000 25.84 38.94 36.33
C SER A 1000 27.27 38.47 36.03
N GLU A 1001 27.45 37.61 35.03
CA GLU A 1001 28.77 37.10 34.60
C GLU A 1001 29.36 37.87 33.41
N GLY A 1002 28.57 38.75 32.79
CA GLY A 1002 28.91 39.47 31.57
C GLY A 1002 29.72 40.75 31.82
N PRO A 1003 30.31 41.34 30.76
CA PRO A 1003 30.92 42.65 30.84
C PRO A 1003 29.87 43.74 31.12
N LEU A 1004 30.24 44.81 31.81
CA LEU A 1004 29.32 45.90 32.14
C LEU A 1004 29.23 46.97 31.04
N GLU A 1005 30.12 46.93 30.05
CA GLU A 1005 30.11 47.84 28.89
C GLU A 1005 28.97 47.46 27.93
N PRO A 1006 28.08 48.39 27.52
CA PRO A 1006 26.84 48.05 26.83
C PRO A 1006 27.01 47.24 25.53
N GLU A 1007 27.95 47.63 24.66
CA GLU A 1007 28.18 46.96 23.38
C GLU A 1007 28.65 45.51 23.57
N GLN A 1008 29.61 45.30 24.47
CA GLN A 1008 30.10 43.97 24.83
C GLN A 1008 29.03 43.14 25.56
N LEU A 1009 28.21 43.78 26.41
CA LEU A 1009 27.14 43.11 27.13
C LEU A 1009 26.07 42.59 26.16
N VAL A 1010 25.61 43.44 25.24
CA VAL A 1010 24.60 43.04 24.26
C VAL A 1010 25.08 41.87 23.41
N GLU A 1011 26.33 41.91 22.94
CA GLU A 1011 26.93 40.79 22.19
C GLU A 1011 27.03 39.51 23.04
N HIS A 1012 27.48 39.62 24.30
CA HIS A 1012 27.54 38.51 25.24
C HIS A 1012 26.16 37.86 25.46
N LEU A 1013 25.12 38.67 25.65
CA LEU A 1013 23.76 38.19 25.88
C LEU A 1013 23.20 37.47 24.67
N LEU A 1014 23.40 38.01 23.46
CA LEU A 1014 22.96 37.34 22.23
C LEU A 1014 23.67 36.01 22.02
N GLN A 1015 24.99 35.95 22.21
CA GLN A 1015 25.76 34.71 22.07
C GLN A 1015 25.31 33.64 23.07
N ARG A 1016 25.06 34.03 24.32
CA ARG A 1016 24.75 33.10 25.41
C ARG A 1016 23.30 32.66 25.47
N LEU A 1017 22.36 33.54 25.11
CA LEU A 1017 20.92 33.28 25.21
C LEU A 1017 20.28 32.88 23.89
N VAL A 1018 20.83 33.28 22.75
CA VAL A 1018 20.24 32.97 21.43
C VAL A 1018 21.05 31.87 20.73
N GLY A 1019 22.39 31.92 20.75
CA GLY A 1019 23.25 30.93 20.11
C GLY A 1019 23.01 30.78 18.59
N SER A 1020 23.25 29.60 18.02
CA SER A 1020 23.07 29.28 16.59
C SER A 1020 21.80 28.49 16.25
N GLY A 1021 20.84 28.38 17.17
CA GLY A 1021 19.58 27.63 16.98
C GLY A 1021 18.51 28.40 16.19
N GLU A 1022 17.43 27.70 15.80
CA GLU A 1022 16.24 28.31 15.20
C GLU A 1022 15.50 29.19 16.23
N ARG A 1023 15.26 30.46 15.87
CA ARG A 1023 14.55 31.46 16.66
C ARG A 1023 13.06 31.44 16.35
N GLY A 1024 12.24 31.31 17.39
CA GLY A 1024 10.78 31.33 17.29
C GLY A 1024 10.17 32.73 17.11
N ASP A 1025 10.87 33.77 17.58
CA ASP A 1025 10.44 35.17 17.52
C ASP A 1025 11.60 36.15 17.31
N ASP A 1026 11.24 37.43 17.12
CA ASP A 1026 12.17 38.54 17.03
C ASP A 1026 12.80 38.85 18.40
N VAL A 1027 13.96 39.50 18.39
CA VAL A 1027 14.69 39.90 19.59
C VAL A 1027 15.09 41.35 19.45
N ALA A 1028 14.51 42.23 20.27
CA ALA A 1028 15.01 43.58 20.49
C ALA A 1028 15.70 43.63 21.86
N LEU A 1029 16.95 44.11 21.89
CA LEU A 1029 17.77 44.21 23.09
C LEU A 1029 18.42 45.58 23.16
N LEU A 1030 18.28 46.25 24.29
CA LEU A 1030 18.77 47.61 24.55
C LEU A 1030 19.45 47.66 25.92
N ALA A 1031 20.74 48.01 25.94
CA ALA A 1031 21.52 48.21 27.15
C ALA A 1031 21.92 49.67 27.29
N VAL A 1032 21.82 50.21 28.51
CA VAL A 1032 22.33 51.54 28.85
C VAL A 1032 23.16 51.47 30.11
N ARG A 1033 24.29 52.17 30.14
CA ARG A 1033 25.12 52.32 31.33
C ARG A 1033 25.23 53.78 31.73
N LEU A 1034 25.02 54.06 33.01
CA LEU A 1034 25.23 55.38 33.58
C LEU A 1034 26.72 55.60 33.89
N LEU A 1035 27.28 56.68 33.39
CA LEU A 1035 28.66 57.11 33.60
C LEU A 1035 28.72 58.29 34.58
N ALA A 1036 29.88 58.51 35.20
CA ALA A 1036 30.13 59.74 35.94
C ALA A 1036 30.09 60.91 34.95
N VAL A 1037 29.15 61.83 35.11
CA VAL A 1037 29.18 63.12 34.42
C VAL A 1037 30.17 63.99 35.19
N ALA A 1038 31.18 64.56 34.51
CA ALA A 1038 32.04 65.54 35.14
C ALA A 1038 31.15 66.67 35.72
N PRO A 1039 31.22 66.94 37.04
CA PRO A 1039 30.34 67.92 37.65
C PRO A 1039 30.63 69.29 37.02
N ARG A 1040 29.58 70.05 36.67
CA ARG A 1040 29.72 71.39 36.08
C ARG A 1040 30.68 72.25 36.91
N PRO A 1041 31.47 73.15 36.30
CA PRO A 1041 32.41 73.99 37.04
C PRO A 1041 31.75 74.65 38.25
N LEU A 1042 32.30 74.40 39.43
CA LEU A 1042 31.81 75.01 40.65
C LEU A 1042 32.32 76.44 40.73
N HIS A 1043 31.43 77.39 40.99
CA HIS A 1043 31.79 78.78 41.24
C HIS A 1043 31.16 79.24 42.55
N LEU A 1044 31.99 79.44 43.57
CA LEU A 1044 31.57 80.01 44.85
C LEU A 1044 32.15 81.42 44.98
N GLN A 1045 31.31 82.36 45.41
CA GLN A 1045 31.73 83.70 45.81
C GLN A 1045 31.18 83.98 47.21
N LEU A 1046 32.05 83.98 48.20
CA LEU A 1046 31.70 84.01 49.62
C LEU A 1046 32.42 85.18 50.33
N PRO A 1047 31.89 85.73 51.44
CA PRO A 1047 32.67 86.63 52.30
C PRO A 1047 33.93 85.92 52.84
N SER A 1048 35.05 86.62 52.91
CA SER A 1048 36.31 86.07 53.45
C SER A 1048 36.29 86.05 54.99
N GLU A 1049 35.48 85.15 55.56
CA GLU A 1049 35.29 84.96 57.00
C GLU A 1049 35.35 83.47 57.36
N THR A 1050 35.71 83.11 58.59
CA THR A 1050 35.88 81.71 59.03
C THR A 1050 34.62 80.85 58.82
N ARG A 1051 33.41 81.42 58.95
CA ARG A 1051 32.14 80.70 58.71
C ARG A 1051 31.96 80.23 57.25
N SER A 1052 32.62 80.87 56.30
CA SER A 1052 32.55 80.49 54.88
C SER A 1052 33.27 79.18 54.59
N LEU A 1053 34.18 78.73 55.48
CA LEU A 1053 34.92 77.48 55.31
C LEU A 1053 34.05 76.23 55.39
N ASP A 1054 33.00 76.25 56.23
CA ASP A 1054 32.05 75.12 56.30
C ASP A 1054 31.23 75.02 55.01
N LEU A 1055 30.80 76.16 54.45
CA LEU A 1055 30.10 76.22 53.17
C LEU A 1055 30.97 75.73 52.01
N VAL A 1056 32.25 76.11 51.97
CA VAL A 1056 33.20 75.61 50.97
C VAL A 1056 33.38 74.10 51.12
N ARG A 1057 33.54 73.59 52.34
CA ARG A 1057 33.70 72.14 52.60
C ARG A 1057 32.50 71.34 52.11
N ASP A 1058 31.28 71.76 52.44
CA ASP A 1058 30.06 71.03 52.09
C ASP A 1058 29.76 71.11 50.59
N ALA A 1059 29.94 72.28 49.98
CA ALA A 1059 29.82 72.46 48.53
C ALA A 1059 30.86 71.61 47.78
N MET A 1060 32.10 71.55 48.27
CA MET A 1060 33.16 70.77 47.62
C MET A 1060 32.95 69.26 47.75
N ARG A 1061 32.48 68.78 48.92
CA ARG A 1061 32.10 67.36 49.10
C ARG A 1061 30.97 66.96 48.16
N THR A 1062 29.95 67.82 48.05
CA THR A 1062 28.82 67.59 47.15
C THR A 1062 29.25 67.58 45.69
N TRP A 1063 30.12 68.51 45.31
CA TRP A 1063 30.63 68.61 43.94
C TRP A 1063 31.55 67.43 43.57
N LEU A 1064 32.46 67.03 44.47
CA LEU A 1064 33.38 65.89 44.26
C LEU A 1064 32.68 64.52 44.29
N ALA A 1065 31.46 64.41 44.83
CA ALA A 1065 30.68 63.18 44.75
C ALA A 1065 30.36 62.77 43.30
N GLY A 1066 30.34 63.73 42.37
CA GLY A 1066 30.22 63.48 40.93
C GLY A 1066 31.54 63.27 40.20
N ALA A 1067 32.69 63.43 40.86
CA ALA A 1067 34.01 63.26 40.25
C ALA A 1067 34.48 61.79 40.33
N PRO A 1068 35.25 61.28 39.34
CA PRO A 1068 35.79 59.93 39.32
C PRO A 1068 37.03 59.82 40.25
N LEU A 1069 36.86 60.16 41.53
CA LEU A 1069 37.89 60.13 42.56
C LEU A 1069 37.59 59.06 43.60
N SER A 1070 38.64 58.45 44.17
CA SER A 1070 38.48 57.56 45.31
C SER A 1070 37.98 58.32 46.54
N GLY A 1071 37.34 57.61 47.50
CA GLY A 1071 36.84 58.24 48.73
C GLY A 1071 37.92 58.89 49.60
N SER A 1072 39.16 58.37 49.55
CA SER A 1072 40.34 58.97 50.18
C SER A 1072 40.81 60.20 49.42
N ASP A 1073 40.88 60.14 48.08
CA ASP A 1073 41.34 61.27 47.27
C ASP A 1073 40.39 62.47 47.36
N SER A 1074 39.08 62.21 47.45
CA SER A 1074 38.08 63.26 47.63
C SER A 1074 38.24 63.98 48.98
N HIS A 1075 38.57 63.24 50.05
CA HIS A 1075 38.86 63.84 51.36
C HIS A 1075 40.11 64.71 51.32
N ASP A 1076 41.17 64.25 50.67
CA ASP A 1076 42.43 64.98 50.53
C ASP A 1076 42.25 66.29 49.75
N VAL A 1077 41.46 66.26 48.66
CA VAL A 1077 41.13 67.44 47.87
C VAL A 1077 40.36 68.46 48.72
N VAL A 1078 39.32 68.02 49.44
CA VAL A 1078 38.54 68.91 50.32
C VAL A 1078 39.43 69.55 51.39
N LEU A 1079 40.35 68.78 51.97
CA LEU A 1079 41.31 69.29 52.96
C LEU A 1079 42.23 70.35 52.33
N ALA A 1080 42.77 70.11 51.13
CA ALA A 1080 43.65 71.05 50.47
C ALA A 1080 42.95 72.37 50.10
N VAL A 1081 41.71 72.30 49.60
CA VAL A 1081 40.90 73.49 49.29
C VAL A 1081 40.56 74.26 50.58
N TRP A 1082 40.21 73.53 51.65
CA TRP A 1082 39.94 74.14 52.94
C TRP A 1082 41.15 74.91 53.49
N GLU A 1083 42.35 74.32 53.39
CA GLU A 1083 43.61 74.98 53.77
C GLU A 1083 43.92 76.21 52.89
N ALA A 1084 43.70 76.12 51.58
CA ALA A 1084 43.87 77.27 50.68
C ALA A 1084 42.94 78.44 51.06
N CYS A 1085 41.67 78.15 51.31
CA CYS A 1085 40.70 79.14 51.76
C CYS A 1085 41.04 79.72 53.15
N ALA A 1086 41.49 78.88 54.08
CA ALA A 1086 41.89 79.32 55.41
C ALA A 1086 43.08 80.30 55.35
N ASN A 1087 44.08 79.99 54.52
CA ASN A 1087 45.22 80.87 54.28
C ASN A 1087 44.80 82.20 53.63
N SER A 1088 43.87 82.15 52.67
CA SER A 1088 43.29 83.35 52.03
C SER A 1088 42.50 84.23 53.00
N ILE A 1089 41.88 83.66 54.05
CA ILE A 1089 41.19 84.42 55.11
C ILE A 1089 42.20 85.01 56.12
N GLU A 1090 43.23 84.25 56.49
CA GLU A 1090 44.19 84.66 57.53
C GLU A 1090 45.25 85.66 57.03
N HIS A 1091 45.70 85.55 55.78
CA HIS A 1091 46.88 86.29 55.29
C HIS A 1091 46.57 87.48 54.37
N ALA A 1092 45.31 87.68 53.95
CA ALA A 1092 44.88 88.78 53.09
C ALA A 1092 44.84 90.13 53.86
N VAL A 1093 45.86 90.99 53.71
CA VAL A 1093 45.91 92.31 54.37
C VAL A 1093 45.31 93.41 53.47
N ALA A 1094 44.30 94.12 54.00
CA ALA A 1094 43.68 95.36 53.49
C ALA A 1094 42.92 95.32 52.13
N PRO A 1095 41.64 94.92 52.14
CA PRO A 1095 40.60 95.67 51.41
C PRO A 1095 39.35 95.97 52.28
N ARG A 1096 38.54 96.96 51.86
CA ARG A 1096 37.30 97.38 52.53
C ARG A 1096 36.12 96.38 52.37
N GLU A 1097 36.21 95.44 51.42
CA GLU A 1097 35.31 94.29 51.26
C GLU A 1097 36.15 93.10 50.77
N ASN A 1098 36.25 92.02 51.55
CA ASN A 1098 37.10 90.87 51.21
C ASN A 1098 36.24 89.69 50.75
N THR A 1099 36.34 89.33 49.47
CA THR A 1099 35.58 88.23 48.87
C THR A 1099 36.51 87.06 48.58
N LEU A 1100 36.12 85.86 49.00
CA LEU A 1100 36.75 84.60 48.65
C LEU A 1100 36.03 84.00 47.44
N ARG A 1101 36.76 83.74 46.35
CA ARG A 1101 36.24 83.02 45.18
C ARG A 1101 36.88 81.65 45.10
N VAL A 1102 36.06 80.61 44.99
CA VAL A 1102 36.51 79.24 44.77
C VAL A 1102 35.96 78.78 43.43
N GLN A 1103 36.83 78.42 42.50
CA GLN A 1103 36.44 77.83 41.23
C GLN A 1103 37.01 76.42 41.14
N ALA A 1104 36.19 75.43 40.82
CA ALA A 1104 36.66 74.06 40.59
C ALA A 1104 36.19 73.58 39.22
N ASP A 1105 37.10 73.03 38.44
CA ASP A 1105 36.86 72.52 37.10
C ASP A 1105 37.46 71.10 36.99
N LEU A 1106 36.71 70.19 36.36
CA LEU A 1106 37.11 68.82 36.14
C LEU A 1106 37.16 68.54 34.63
N SER A 1107 38.36 68.25 34.13
CA SER A 1107 38.57 67.67 32.80
C SER A 1107 38.77 66.15 32.89
N GLU A 1108 38.77 65.45 31.76
CA GLU A 1108 38.89 63.98 31.70
C GLU A 1108 40.08 63.39 32.48
N SER A 1109 41.16 64.15 32.67
CA SER A 1109 42.40 63.67 33.33
C SER A 1109 42.95 64.60 34.43
N LEU A 1110 42.34 65.77 34.64
CA LEU A 1110 42.86 66.79 35.55
C LEU A 1110 41.73 67.50 36.28
N LEU A 1111 41.80 67.48 37.62
CA LEU A 1111 41.04 68.36 38.50
C LEU A 1111 41.85 69.63 38.75
N ARG A 1112 41.26 70.80 38.49
CA ARG A 1112 41.87 72.11 38.78
C ARG A 1112 40.96 72.92 39.68
N ILE A 1113 41.50 73.43 40.78
CA ILE A 1113 40.77 74.27 41.73
C ILE A 1113 41.55 75.56 41.94
N SER A 1114 40.93 76.71 41.75
CA SER A 1114 41.48 78.02 42.10
C SER A 1114 40.76 78.61 43.30
N VAL A 1115 41.54 79.10 44.26
CA VAL A 1115 41.08 79.89 45.39
C VAL A 1115 41.67 81.28 45.24
N GLU A 1116 40.81 82.28 45.07
CA GLU A 1116 41.20 83.67 44.91
C GLU A 1116 40.66 84.50 46.07
N ASP A 1117 41.53 85.32 46.66
CA ASP A 1117 41.13 86.39 47.57
C ASP A 1117 41.51 87.75 46.99
N THR A 1118 40.93 88.82 47.55
CA THR A 1118 41.17 90.21 47.12
C THR A 1118 42.30 90.91 47.88
N GLY A 1119 43.09 90.19 48.69
CA GLY A 1119 44.16 90.76 49.51
C GLY A 1119 45.58 90.41 49.05
N ALA A 1120 46.55 91.21 49.48
CA ALA A 1120 47.96 90.90 49.29
C ALA A 1120 48.47 90.07 50.47
N TRP A 1121 48.98 88.86 50.21
CA TRP A 1121 49.63 88.05 51.23
C TRP A 1121 50.99 88.65 51.60
N LEU A 1122 51.24 88.81 52.91
CA LEU A 1122 52.56 89.18 53.40
C LEU A 1122 53.55 88.03 53.16
N PRO A 1123 54.83 88.32 52.83
CA PRO A 1123 55.84 87.28 52.70
C PRO A 1123 55.95 86.48 54.02
N PRO A 1124 56.10 85.15 53.94
CA PRO A 1124 56.03 84.28 55.11
C PRO A 1124 57.10 84.66 56.14
N THR A 1125 56.67 84.96 57.36
CA THR A 1125 57.56 85.12 58.50
C THR A 1125 57.85 83.71 59.04
N GLU A 1126 59.11 83.26 59.03
CA GLU A 1126 59.48 81.96 59.60
C GLU A 1126 59.16 81.95 61.10
N ARG A 1127 58.09 81.26 61.47
CA ARG A 1127 57.76 80.92 62.86
C ARG A 1127 57.72 79.41 63.00
N THR A 1128 58.33 78.88 64.06
CA THR A 1128 58.45 77.44 64.33
C THR A 1128 57.12 76.76 64.69
N ASP A 1129 56.04 77.53 64.89
CA ASP A 1129 54.70 77.08 65.28
C ASP A 1129 53.65 77.10 64.15
N ARG A 1130 53.98 77.56 62.93
CA ARG A 1130 53.03 77.70 61.80
C ARG A 1130 53.66 77.29 60.45
N GLY A 1131 52.84 76.82 59.50
CA GLY A 1131 53.28 76.40 58.15
C GLY A 1131 52.89 74.97 57.72
N PHE A 1132 52.00 74.30 58.44
CA PHE A 1132 51.51 72.96 58.09
C PHE A 1132 50.56 72.96 56.88
N GLY A 1133 49.74 74.00 56.68
CA GLY A 1133 48.76 74.07 55.59
C GLY A 1133 49.38 73.91 54.20
N LEU A 1134 50.51 74.57 53.91
CA LEU A 1134 51.24 74.39 52.65
C LEU A 1134 51.77 72.97 52.45
N ARG A 1135 52.14 72.27 53.53
CA ARG A 1135 52.60 70.87 53.45
C ARG A 1135 51.44 69.90 53.22
N LEU A 1136 50.29 70.15 53.87
CA LEU A 1136 49.07 69.36 53.68
C LEU A 1136 48.55 69.49 52.25
N MET A 1137 48.46 70.71 51.73
CA MET A 1137 48.06 70.92 50.34
C MET A 1137 49.04 70.20 49.38
N ARG A 1138 50.36 70.36 49.56
CA ARG A 1138 51.38 69.72 48.69
C ARG A 1138 51.38 68.19 48.77
N ALA A 1139 50.93 67.61 49.88
CA ALA A 1139 50.78 66.16 50.02
C ALA A 1139 49.51 65.63 49.35
N ALA A 1140 48.43 66.44 49.33
CA ALA A 1140 47.12 66.06 48.82
C ALA A 1140 46.92 66.30 47.30
N MET A 1141 47.66 67.25 46.73
CA MET A 1141 47.53 67.72 45.34
C MET A 1141 48.79 67.40 44.50
N THR A 1142 48.63 67.21 43.19
CA THR A 1142 49.72 66.93 42.26
C THR A 1142 50.59 68.17 42.01
N SER A 1143 49.98 69.35 41.90
CA SER A 1143 50.69 70.62 41.75
C SER A 1143 50.00 71.73 42.55
N ILE A 1144 50.78 72.71 43.00
CA ILE A 1144 50.30 73.91 43.67
C ILE A 1144 51.07 75.10 43.17
N GLU A 1145 50.34 76.10 42.68
CA GLU A 1145 50.88 77.40 42.27
C GLU A 1145 50.21 78.50 43.08
N ILE A 1146 51.01 79.41 43.64
CA ILE A 1146 50.51 80.59 44.36
C ILE A 1146 50.97 81.81 43.59
N THR A 1147 50.03 82.51 42.96
CA THR A 1147 50.31 83.68 42.13
C THR A 1147 49.83 84.93 42.86
N PRO A 1148 50.74 85.76 43.40
CA PRO A 1148 50.37 87.08 43.91
C PRO A 1148 50.08 88.04 42.76
N ALA A 1149 48.97 88.79 42.85
CA ALA A 1149 48.60 89.83 41.90
C ALA A 1149 48.37 91.18 42.61
N SER A 1150 48.34 92.28 41.86
CA SER A 1150 48.14 93.63 42.41
C SER A 1150 46.76 93.86 43.05
N THR A 1151 45.82 92.92 42.88
CA THR A 1151 44.43 93.01 43.34
C THR A 1151 43.98 91.81 44.18
N GLY A 1152 44.90 90.91 44.55
CA GLY A 1152 44.56 89.67 45.25
C GLY A 1152 45.62 88.57 45.13
N THR A 1153 45.43 87.46 45.85
CA THR A 1153 46.28 86.25 45.73
C THR A 1153 45.44 85.09 45.17
N ARG A 1154 45.99 84.36 44.19
CA ARG A 1154 45.39 83.15 43.62
C ARG A 1154 46.20 81.93 44.01
N VAL A 1155 45.56 80.96 44.65
CA VAL A 1155 46.10 79.61 44.89
C VAL A 1155 45.45 78.66 43.90
N THR A 1156 46.25 78.11 42.99
CA THR A 1156 45.82 77.07 42.04
C THR A 1156 46.30 75.71 42.55
N LEU A 1157 45.36 74.78 42.70
CA LEU A 1157 45.57 73.41 43.12
C LEU A 1157 45.21 72.49 41.95
N GLU A 1158 46.09 71.57 41.57
CA GLU A 1158 45.78 70.59 40.53
C GLU A 1158 46.00 69.16 41.03
N LYS A 1159 45.12 68.24 40.63
CA LYS A 1159 45.22 66.80 40.90
C LYS A 1159 45.02 65.99 39.63
N SER A 1160 46.00 65.17 39.28
CA SER A 1160 45.91 64.23 38.15
C SER A 1160 45.05 63.02 38.55
N LEU A 1161 44.13 62.64 37.66
CA LEU A 1161 43.25 61.49 37.85
C LEU A 1161 43.92 60.28 37.18
N ALA A 1162 44.38 59.30 37.96
CA ALA A 1162 45.08 58.15 37.42
C ALA A 1162 44.11 57.24 36.63
N GLY A 1163 44.22 57.31 35.30
CA GLY A 1163 43.43 56.48 34.35
C GLY A 1163 43.78 56.66 32.87
N ALA A 1164 44.87 57.35 32.52
CA ALA A 1164 45.35 57.41 31.14
C ALA A 1164 46.35 56.26 30.89
N ALA A 1165 45.86 55.13 30.38
CA ALA A 1165 46.71 54.15 29.73
C ALA A 1165 47.43 54.83 28.55
N GLU A 1166 48.76 54.69 28.48
CA GLU A 1166 49.53 55.08 27.30
C GLU A 1166 48.94 54.40 26.04
N PRO A 1167 48.78 55.11 24.92
CA PRO A 1167 48.41 54.48 23.66
C PRO A 1167 49.60 53.63 23.20
N ALA A 1168 49.45 52.30 23.27
CA ALA A 1168 50.38 51.37 22.65
C ALA A 1168 50.34 51.56 21.13
N THR A 1169 51.53 51.76 20.55
CA THR A 1169 51.83 51.85 19.12
C THR A 1169 51.46 50.61 18.34
#